data_AF-A0A093CNZ1-F1
#
_entry.id   AF-A0A093CNZ1-F1
#
_cell.length_a   1.000
_cell.length_b   1.000
_cell.length_c   1.000
_cell.angle_alpha   90.00
_cell.angle_beta   90.00
_cell.angle_gamma   90.00
#
_symmetry.space_group_name_H-M   'P 1'
#
loop_
_entity.id
_entity.type
_entity.pdbx_description
1 polymer ?
#
loop_
_entity_poly.entity_id
_entity_poly.type
_entity_poly.pdbx_seq_one_letter_code
_entity_poly.pdbx_strand_id
1 'polypeptide(L)'
;DRLTHNDVIGTAHLCMSKISAPGGELEGKAGGRVGFGAHGCGGALHARVDDGLGFLPTFGPCYINLYGSPREFTGFPDPYERLNLGKGEGVAYRGRMLVELETKLVEHVEQKVEDISVDDILRVEKYLRRRKYSLFAAFYSATMLQDVDDAIQFEVSIGNYGNKFDTTCLPLASTTQYSRAVFDGCQYYYLPWGNIKPVVVLSSYWEDISYRTDAQNLLYHAADRLEANLEKLHLALKTKRAPSELDALAAQLMDDIIADCSLPLPEVLGTPASTHLDQNMYRFRSTNLEQIVKAALKLKHGDSSLWPALEQAEDWLCRLRAMAEEPQNSLPDIVIWMLQGDKRVAYARVPAHQVLFSRNVSGCCGKNCGKLQTIFLKYPQEEAMGPKIPAQIRVQLWFGLSVDEKEFNQYAEGKLSVFAETYENQTKLALVGNWGTTGLTYPKYSDVTGKIKLPKDSFRPSTGWTWAGDWFICPEKTLLHDVDAGHLSFVEEVFENQVRLPGGQWVHMSDAYTDVNGEKVLPKDEIECPPGWKWEDVEWDTDLNRAVDEKGWEYGITIPPDRKPKGWVPAEKMYHTNRRRRWVRLRRRDLAQIEAVRKGAAAGEEQHFLQARRSRGMLSRQGDSSGGRSGRATGPHPTERVPACLTLPCLLLQGGVTDDRSDDGKSISTLSFGVNRPTISCIFDCGNRYHLRCYMYQARDLIAMDKDSFSDPYAIVSFLHQSQKTVVIKNTLNPTWDQTLIFYEIEIFGDPQNVSDSPPNIVVEIYDHDTYGADEFMGRCVCRPSLVPSPRLSWHPVVKANRNVGELLAAFELIQREKPAVHHIPGFEREEDSEGAAAWGGGGDGVGVPSWHDLTCPSCLCPLQSADSDLPYPPPQREPNVYMVPQGIKPVLQRTAIEILAWGLRNLKSYQLASVTSPSLLVECGGQLVQSCVIKNVKKNPNFDVCVLFMEVRLPKESLYGPPIIVKVIDNRPFGRRPVVGQCTIRSLEDFYCDPYREEMGGPQELSDDVSLTPRDDVLIDIDDKEPLIPVQ
;
A
#
# COMPACT_ATOMS: atom_id res chain seq x y z
N ASP A 1 24.39 21.88 9.31
CA ASP A 1 23.01 21.52 9.72
C ASP A 1 22.87 21.01 11.15
N ARG A 2 23.92 20.98 12.00
CA ARG A 2 23.84 20.43 13.36
C ARG A 2 24.44 21.39 14.39
N LEU A 3 23.87 21.39 15.59
CA LEU A 3 24.16 22.33 16.69
C LEU A 3 25.43 21.91 17.46
N THR A 4 25.77 20.63 17.47
CA THR A 4 26.97 20.12 18.15
C THR A 4 27.85 19.30 17.22
N HIS A 5 29.14 19.17 17.58
CA HIS A 5 30.10 18.37 16.84
C HIS A 5 29.93 16.84 17.06
N ASN A 6 29.09 16.40 18.01
CA ASN A 6 28.99 15.00 18.45
C ASN A 6 27.58 14.40 18.26
N ASP A 7 26.76 14.98 17.39
CA ASP A 7 25.39 14.49 17.18
C ASP A 7 25.41 13.15 16.42
N VAL A 8 24.67 12.15 16.91
CA VAL A 8 24.47 10.89 16.20
C VAL A 8 23.62 11.15 14.94
N ILE A 9 24.10 10.66 13.79
CA ILE A 9 23.44 10.88 12.49
C ILE A 9 22.81 9.63 11.91
N GLY A 10 23.19 8.44 12.37
CA GLY A 10 22.63 7.17 11.93
C GLY A 10 23.18 5.99 12.72
N THR A 11 22.45 4.88 12.71
CA THR A 11 22.76 3.67 13.47
C THR A 11 22.67 2.44 12.57
N ALA A 12 23.45 1.42 12.89
CA ALA A 12 23.31 0.07 12.37
C ALA A 12 23.49 -0.94 13.51
N HIS A 13 22.86 -2.11 13.39
CA HIS A 13 22.90 -3.17 14.40
C HIS A 13 23.63 -4.39 13.85
N LEU A 14 24.71 -4.79 14.53
CA LEU A 14 25.41 -6.04 14.27
C LEU A 14 25.11 -7.01 15.41
N CYS A 15 24.43 -8.11 15.11
CA CYS A 15 24.03 -9.08 16.11
C CYS A 15 25.09 -10.17 16.23
N MET A 16 25.72 -10.31 17.41
CA MET A 16 26.83 -11.26 17.64
C MET A 16 26.43 -12.71 17.33
N SER A 17 25.20 -13.10 17.66
CA SER A 17 24.68 -14.44 17.38
C SER A 17 24.55 -14.77 15.89
N LYS A 18 24.51 -13.75 15.02
CA LYS A 18 24.44 -13.93 13.55
C LYS A 18 25.81 -14.02 12.89
N ILE A 19 26.89 -13.73 13.62
CA ILE A 19 28.26 -13.74 13.12
C ILE A 19 29.15 -14.73 13.87
N SER A 20 28.53 -15.69 14.57
CA SER A 20 29.19 -16.75 15.34
C SER A 20 28.35 -18.02 15.29
N ALA A 21 28.97 -19.17 15.51
CA ALA A 21 28.24 -20.42 15.72
C ALA A 21 28.81 -21.14 16.95
N PRO A 22 27.98 -21.60 17.90
CA PRO A 22 28.47 -22.40 19.03
C PRO A 22 28.91 -23.79 18.53
N GLY A 23 30.15 -24.17 18.84
CA GLY A 23 30.59 -25.57 18.80
C GLY A 23 30.40 -26.20 20.18
N GLY A 24 30.00 -27.48 20.27
CA GLY A 24 30.09 -28.23 21.54
C GLY A 24 31.56 -28.45 21.90
N GLU A 25 32.03 -28.46 23.15
CA GLU A 25 31.39 -28.69 24.47
C GLU A 25 31.46 -27.44 25.39
N LEU A 26 30.42 -27.26 26.22
CA LEU A 26 30.48 -26.43 27.43
C LEU A 26 30.42 -27.35 28.66
N GLU A 27 31.57 -27.87 29.09
CA GLU A 27 31.74 -28.31 30.48
C GLU A 27 32.84 -27.49 31.17
N GLY A 28 32.42 -26.72 32.18
CA GLY A 28 33.29 -25.99 33.09
C GLY A 28 32.48 -25.45 34.25
N LYS A 29 32.35 -26.24 35.32
CA LYS A 29 31.69 -25.90 36.59
C LYS A 29 32.08 -24.50 37.11
N ALA A 30 31.09 -23.62 37.30
CA ALA A 30 31.05 -22.66 38.40
C ALA A 30 29.60 -22.16 38.61
N GLY A 31 29.06 -22.32 39.82
CA GLY A 31 27.68 -21.99 40.15
C GLY A 31 27.41 -20.50 40.33
N GLY A 32 26.14 -20.12 40.18
CA GLY A 32 25.64 -18.79 40.59
C GLY A 32 24.39 -18.36 39.82
N ARG A 33 23.25 -18.31 40.53
CA ARG A 33 21.95 -17.73 40.12
C ARG A 33 22.08 -16.43 39.32
N VAL A 34 21.36 -16.30 38.21
CA VAL A 34 20.45 -15.17 37.89
C VAL A 34 19.38 -15.66 36.91
N GLY A 35 18.10 -15.43 37.21
CA GLY A 35 16.99 -15.73 36.32
C GLY A 35 16.55 -14.49 35.54
N PHE A 36 16.13 -14.68 34.29
CA PHE A 36 15.15 -13.84 33.60
C PHE A 36 14.35 -14.70 32.64
N GLY A 37 13.02 -14.58 32.72
CA GLY A 37 12.06 -15.39 32.00
C GLY A 37 11.79 -14.90 30.58
N ALA A 38 11.57 -15.86 29.70
CA ALA A 38 10.70 -15.75 28.53
C ALA A 38 10.00 -17.11 28.37
N HIS A 39 8.71 -17.15 28.64
CA HIS A 39 7.85 -18.30 28.41
C HIS A 39 7.49 -18.39 26.93
N GLY A 40 7.66 -19.58 26.34
CA GLY A 40 6.95 -19.98 25.11
C GLY A 40 7.76 -20.86 24.15
N CYS A 41 7.54 -22.17 24.26
CA CYS A 41 7.94 -23.29 23.37
C CYS A 41 9.23 -24.03 23.76
N GLY A 42 9.06 -25.06 24.60
CA GLY A 42 10.04 -26.10 24.87
C GLY A 42 9.54 -27.45 24.38
N GLY A 43 10.44 -28.20 23.74
CA GLY A 43 10.38 -29.65 23.61
C GLY A 43 10.33 -30.19 22.18
N ALA A 44 11.48 -30.47 21.56
CA ALA A 44 11.89 -31.82 21.15
C ALA A 44 13.18 -31.83 20.30
N LEU A 45 14.06 -32.79 20.64
CA LEU A 45 15.15 -33.37 19.86
C LEU A 45 16.34 -32.48 19.43
N HIS A 46 17.32 -32.42 20.33
CA HIS A 46 18.74 -32.19 20.01
C HIS A 46 19.19 -33.13 18.87
N ALA A 47 19.30 -32.60 17.65
CA ALA A 47 20.21 -33.14 16.65
C ALA A 47 21.65 -32.83 17.13
N ARG A 48 22.48 -33.87 17.29
CA ARG A 48 23.92 -33.72 17.58
C ARG A 48 24.54 -32.76 16.58
N VAL A 49 24.91 -31.56 17.05
CA VAL A 49 25.73 -30.61 16.29
C VAL A 49 27.13 -31.21 16.19
N ASP A 50 27.69 -31.21 14.99
CA ASP A 50 29.03 -31.67 14.69
C ASP A 50 30.07 -30.74 15.35
N ASP A 51 31.03 -31.31 16.09
CA ASP A 51 31.99 -30.59 16.97
C ASP A 51 32.97 -29.67 16.19
N GLY A 52 32.90 -29.65 14.84
CA GLY A 52 33.77 -28.86 13.96
C GLY A 52 33.15 -27.61 13.31
N LEU A 53 31.88 -27.30 13.56
CA LEU A 53 31.18 -26.16 12.90
C LEU A 53 31.17 -24.86 13.73
N GLY A 54 31.65 -24.89 14.96
CA GLY A 54 31.69 -23.72 15.83
C GLY A 54 32.76 -22.71 15.40
N PHE A 55 32.41 -21.42 15.42
CA PHE A 55 33.37 -20.34 15.22
C PHE A 55 33.03 -19.12 16.09
N LEU A 56 34.08 -18.45 16.56
CA LEU A 56 33.97 -17.22 17.36
C LEU A 56 33.41 -16.08 16.50
N PRO A 57 32.81 -15.05 17.11
CA PRO A 57 32.32 -13.89 16.38
C PRO A 57 33.36 -13.29 15.44
N THR A 58 33.04 -13.24 14.15
CA THR A 58 33.93 -12.73 13.11
C THR A 58 33.12 -11.99 12.06
N PHE A 59 33.60 -10.84 11.58
CA PHE A 59 32.91 -10.06 10.56
C PHE A 59 33.92 -9.34 9.67
N GLY A 60 33.61 -9.23 8.38
CA GLY A 60 34.31 -8.39 7.44
C GLY A 60 35.69 -8.91 7.00
N PRO A 61 36.45 -8.07 6.27
CA PRO A 61 36.15 -6.67 5.96
C PRO A 61 34.90 -6.50 5.08
N CYS A 62 33.89 -5.77 5.57
CA CYS A 62 32.64 -5.53 4.87
C CYS A 62 32.03 -4.17 5.21
N TYR A 63 31.33 -3.54 4.27
CA TYR A 63 30.57 -2.32 4.52
C TYR A 63 29.29 -2.62 5.33
N ILE A 64 29.00 -1.73 6.28
CA ILE A 64 27.75 -1.66 7.03
C ILE A 64 27.03 -0.36 6.65
N ASN A 65 25.77 -0.47 6.23
CA ASN A 65 24.95 0.68 5.87
C ASN A 65 24.33 1.33 7.11
N LEU A 66 24.46 2.66 7.23
CA LEU A 66 23.94 3.46 8.33
C LEU A 66 22.65 4.16 7.89
N TYR A 67 21.61 4.08 8.72
CA TYR A 67 20.32 4.74 8.48
C TYR A 67 19.94 5.64 9.65
N GLY A 68 19.19 6.71 9.39
CA GLY A 68 18.77 7.68 10.40
C GLY A 68 17.59 8.53 9.95
N SER A 69 17.44 9.71 10.56
CA SER A 69 16.38 10.67 10.24
C SER A 69 16.48 11.26 8.83
N PRO A 70 15.41 11.86 8.29
CA PRO A 70 15.48 12.64 7.05
C PRO A 70 16.59 13.69 7.09
N ARG A 71 17.14 14.03 5.92
CA ARG A 71 18.19 15.06 5.82
C ARG A 71 17.60 16.47 5.88
N GLU A 72 16.34 16.60 5.48
CA GLU A 72 15.64 17.87 5.32
C GLU A 72 14.60 18.04 6.43
N PHE A 73 14.86 18.95 7.37
CA PHE A 73 13.87 19.41 8.34
C PHE A 73 14.14 20.88 8.69
N THR A 74 13.09 21.64 8.93
CA THR A 74 13.15 23.11 9.05
C THR A 74 13.23 23.63 10.49
N GLY A 75 13.05 22.75 11.49
CA GLY A 75 13.04 23.10 12.91
C GLY A 75 14.27 22.60 13.66
N PHE A 76 14.75 23.38 14.63
CA PHE A 76 15.74 22.91 15.61
C PHE A 76 15.05 22.74 16.97
N PRO A 77 15.18 21.57 17.65
CA PRO A 77 15.96 20.37 17.29
C PRO A 77 15.30 19.48 16.22
N ASP A 78 16.05 18.49 15.69
CA ASP A 78 15.55 17.47 14.74
C ASP A 78 14.36 16.71 15.34
N PRO A 79 13.14 16.84 14.78
CA PRO A 79 11.95 16.16 15.32
C PRO A 79 12.03 14.64 15.20
N TYR A 80 12.98 14.10 14.44
CA TYR A 80 13.19 12.69 14.18
C TYR A 80 14.47 12.15 14.83
N GLU A 81 15.06 12.85 15.79
CA GLU A 81 16.34 12.49 16.43
C GLU A 81 16.38 11.04 16.94
N ARG A 82 15.24 10.51 17.42
CA ARG A 82 15.10 9.12 17.88
C ARG A 82 15.52 8.10 16.82
N LEU A 83 15.27 8.37 15.54
CA LEU A 83 15.67 7.49 14.43
C LEU A 83 17.19 7.42 14.27
N ASN A 84 17.91 8.51 14.57
CA ASN A 84 19.37 8.52 14.52
C ASN A 84 19.98 7.61 15.59
N LEU A 85 19.31 7.46 16.73
CA LEU A 85 19.71 6.62 17.87
C LEU A 85 19.28 5.14 17.71
N GLY A 86 18.75 4.74 16.55
CA GLY A 86 18.24 3.39 16.31
C GLY A 86 16.92 3.08 17.04
N LYS A 87 16.20 4.09 17.53
CA LYS A 87 14.86 3.93 18.12
C LYS A 87 13.80 4.08 17.02
N GLY A 88 13.61 3.01 16.26
CA GLY A 88 12.71 2.94 15.11
C GLY A 88 13.47 2.66 13.80
N GLU A 89 12.72 2.52 12.71
CA GLU A 89 13.30 2.27 11.39
C GLU A 89 13.94 3.54 10.82
N GLY A 90 15.27 3.55 10.61
CA GLY A 90 15.95 4.66 9.95
C GLY A 90 15.45 4.86 8.51
N VAL A 91 14.95 6.05 8.20
CA VAL A 91 14.21 6.36 6.96
C VAL A 91 15.08 6.89 5.83
N ALA A 92 16.28 7.39 6.15
CA ALA A 92 17.21 7.91 5.16
C ALA A 92 18.58 7.25 5.32
N TYR A 93 19.21 6.94 4.19
CA TYR A 93 20.59 6.49 4.15
C TYR A 93 21.53 7.62 4.59
N ARG A 94 22.45 7.32 5.51
CA ARG A 94 23.36 8.27 6.14
C ARG A 94 24.82 8.05 5.80
N GLY A 95 25.14 6.91 5.19
CA GLY A 95 26.49 6.54 4.80
C GLY A 95 26.74 5.07 5.05
N ARG A 96 28.00 4.67 4.90
CA ARG A 96 28.44 3.30 5.16
C ARG A 96 29.82 3.30 5.80
N MET A 97 30.07 2.31 6.65
CA MET A 97 31.32 2.13 7.38
C MET A 97 31.93 0.78 7.01
N LEU A 98 33.20 0.76 6.63
CA LEU A 98 33.92 -0.48 6.36
C LEU A 98 34.50 -1.00 7.68
N VAL A 99 34.12 -2.22 8.07
CA VAL A 99 34.45 -2.79 9.38
C VAL A 99 34.98 -4.22 9.22
N GLU A 100 35.98 -4.55 10.02
CA GLU A 100 36.44 -5.91 10.28
C GLU A 100 36.41 -6.15 11.80
N LEU A 101 35.90 -7.30 12.24
CA LEU A 101 35.83 -7.74 13.62
C LEU A 101 36.45 -9.13 13.72
N GLU A 102 37.48 -9.24 14.55
CA GLU A 102 38.18 -10.49 14.83
C GLU A 102 38.12 -10.75 16.34
N THR A 103 37.68 -11.94 16.74
CA THR A 103 37.64 -12.34 18.16
C THR A 103 38.76 -13.33 18.44
N LYS A 104 39.61 -13.02 19.43
CA LYS A 104 40.67 -13.89 19.92
C LYS A 104 40.45 -14.21 21.39
N LEU A 105 40.64 -15.47 21.77
CA LEU A 105 40.66 -15.87 23.18
C LEU A 105 42.04 -15.52 23.75
N VAL A 106 42.08 -14.59 24.71
CA VAL A 106 43.31 -14.12 25.35
C VAL A 106 43.15 -14.17 26.87
N GLU A 107 44.23 -14.47 27.58
CA GLU A 107 44.23 -14.50 29.06
C GLU A 107 44.17 -13.08 29.66
N HIS A 108 44.71 -12.08 28.96
CA HIS A 108 44.75 -10.68 29.37
C HIS A 108 44.30 -9.78 28.21
N VAL A 109 43.48 -8.76 28.50
CA VAL A 109 42.97 -7.82 27.50
C VAL A 109 43.91 -6.63 27.39
N GLU A 110 44.55 -6.44 26.24
CA GLU A 110 45.26 -5.20 25.89
C GLU A 110 44.39 -4.36 24.96
N GLN A 111 44.01 -3.16 25.39
CA GLN A 111 43.36 -2.16 24.51
C GLN A 111 44.44 -1.29 23.88
N LYS A 112 44.79 -1.58 22.63
CA LYS A 112 45.77 -0.79 21.85
C LYS A 112 45.09 -0.22 20.60
N VAL A 113 45.27 1.08 20.37
CA VAL A 113 44.86 1.76 19.15
C VAL A 113 46.12 1.88 18.29
N GLU A 114 46.11 1.24 17.13
CA GLU A 114 47.24 1.21 16.19
C GLU A 114 46.76 1.61 14.79
N ASP A 115 47.67 2.18 14.00
CA ASP A 115 47.44 2.39 12.58
C ASP A 115 47.31 1.03 11.87
N ILE A 116 46.43 0.98 10.86
CA ILE A 116 46.24 -0.23 10.05
C ILE A 116 47.52 -0.51 9.28
N SER A 117 47.99 -1.77 9.31
CA SER A 117 49.20 -2.18 8.61
C SER A 117 49.06 -2.01 7.08
N VAL A 118 50.17 -1.74 6.37
CA VAL A 118 50.16 -1.59 4.91
C VAL A 118 49.65 -2.85 4.22
N ASP A 119 49.95 -4.04 4.78
CA ASP A 119 49.48 -5.32 4.27
C ASP A 119 47.96 -5.47 4.38
N ASP A 120 47.37 -5.00 5.48
CA ASP A 120 45.92 -5.00 5.68
C ASP A 120 45.23 -3.98 4.77
N ILE A 121 45.85 -2.81 4.52
CA ILE A 121 45.33 -1.84 3.55
C ILE A 121 45.28 -2.47 2.15
N LEU A 122 46.36 -3.11 1.69
CA LEU A 122 46.42 -3.79 0.39
C LEU A 122 45.41 -4.96 0.30
N ARG A 123 45.14 -5.65 1.43
CA ARG A 123 44.09 -6.66 1.53
C ARG A 123 42.71 -6.04 1.32
N VAL A 124 42.43 -4.93 2.01
CA VAL A 124 41.13 -4.24 2.01
C VAL A 124 40.85 -3.50 0.69
N GLU A 125 41.86 -2.97 0.01
CA GLU A 125 41.71 -2.28 -1.30
C GLU A 125 41.00 -3.14 -2.35
N LYS A 126 41.16 -4.47 -2.29
CA LYS A 126 40.47 -5.41 -3.19
C LYS A 126 38.94 -5.35 -3.04
N TYR A 127 38.46 -5.03 -1.84
CA TYR A 127 37.03 -4.94 -1.48
C TYR A 127 36.41 -3.58 -1.86
N LEU A 128 37.22 -2.59 -2.27
CA LEU A 128 36.74 -1.27 -2.73
C LEU A 128 36.29 -1.26 -4.20
N ARG A 129 36.46 -2.38 -4.91
CA ARG A 129 36.12 -2.50 -6.33
C ARG A 129 34.60 -2.47 -6.50
N ARG A 130 34.13 -1.43 -7.19
CA ARG A 130 32.71 -1.21 -7.47
C ARG A 130 32.37 -1.58 -8.91
N ARG A 131 31.21 -2.20 -9.10
CA ARG A 131 30.57 -2.44 -10.39
C ARG A 131 29.38 -1.52 -10.55
N LYS A 132 29.03 -1.23 -11.80
CA LYS A 132 27.85 -0.44 -12.13
C LYS A 132 26.60 -1.31 -12.06
N TYR A 133 25.62 -0.88 -11.28
CA TYR A 133 24.29 -1.45 -11.15
C TYR A 133 23.25 -0.48 -11.74
N SER A 134 22.11 -1.02 -12.16
CA SER A 134 20.96 -0.27 -12.64
C SER A 134 19.69 -0.73 -11.94
N LEU A 135 18.89 0.25 -11.52
CA LEU A 135 17.58 0.06 -10.89
C LEU A 135 16.52 0.65 -11.81
N PHE A 136 15.49 -0.14 -12.08
CA PHE A 136 14.28 0.25 -12.79
C PHE A 136 13.09 0.15 -11.83
N ALA A 137 12.26 1.19 -11.82
CA ALA A 137 11.03 1.25 -11.06
C ALA A 137 9.89 1.75 -11.94
N ALA A 138 8.96 0.86 -12.31
CA ALA A 138 7.78 1.20 -13.11
C ALA A 138 6.54 1.27 -12.21
N PHE A 139 5.89 2.44 -12.16
CA PHE A 139 4.74 2.68 -11.30
C PHE A 139 3.42 2.48 -12.05
N TYR A 140 2.59 1.54 -11.60
CA TYR A 140 1.32 1.20 -12.22
C TYR A 140 0.15 1.99 -11.65
N SER A 141 0.13 2.25 -10.34
CA SER A 141 -0.91 3.05 -9.69
C SER A 141 -0.41 3.67 -8.38
N ALA A 142 -1.00 4.80 -8.01
CA ALA A 142 -0.86 5.43 -6.71
C ALA A 142 -2.27 5.85 -6.23
N THR A 143 -2.73 5.24 -5.16
CA THR A 143 -4.12 5.25 -4.69
C THR A 143 -4.16 5.40 -3.16
N MET A 144 -5.36 5.50 -2.59
CA MET A 144 -5.56 5.72 -1.14
C MET A 144 -4.82 6.96 -0.61
N LEU A 145 -4.73 8.01 -1.41
CA LEU A 145 -4.09 9.26 -1.00
C LEU A 145 -5.07 10.06 -0.13
N GLN A 146 -4.61 10.53 1.02
CA GLN A 146 -5.34 11.41 1.92
C GLN A 146 -4.53 12.67 2.19
N ASP A 147 -5.19 13.76 2.59
CA ASP A 147 -4.55 15.02 2.98
C ASP A 147 -3.58 15.53 1.89
N VAL A 148 -4.08 15.59 0.64
CA VAL A 148 -3.30 16.02 -0.54
C VAL A 148 -3.50 17.51 -0.79
N ASP A 149 -2.57 18.32 -0.29
CA ASP A 149 -2.62 19.79 -0.44
C ASP A 149 -1.90 20.32 -1.69
N ASP A 150 -1.00 19.53 -2.29
CA ASP A 150 -0.16 19.93 -3.43
C ASP A 150 0.08 18.76 -4.41
N ALA A 151 0.70 19.03 -5.55
CA ALA A 151 1.09 18.03 -6.54
C ALA A 151 2.03 16.98 -5.92
N ILE A 152 1.76 15.72 -6.25
CA ILE A 152 2.50 14.58 -5.73
C ILE A 152 3.57 14.15 -6.74
N GLN A 153 4.73 13.79 -6.21
CA GLN A 153 5.83 13.19 -6.95
C GLN A 153 6.40 12.03 -6.12
N PHE A 154 6.76 10.92 -6.77
CA PHE A 154 7.52 9.85 -6.14
C PHE A 154 9.00 9.94 -6.51
N GLU A 155 9.88 9.77 -5.53
CA GLU A 155 11.33 9.69 -5.70
C GLU A 155 11.80 8.28 -5.32
N VAL A 156 12.69 7.70 -6.12
CA VAL A 156 13.33 6.41 -5.82
C VAL A 156 14.84 6.65 -5.69
N SER A 157 15.43 6.11 -4.63
CA SER A 157 16.87 6.24 -4.37
C SER A 157 17.48 4.95 -3.84
N ILE A 158 18.78 4.77 -4.04
CA ILE A 158 19.58 3.70 -3.44
C ILE A 158 20.90 4.30 -2.94
N GLY A 159 21.12 4.27 -1.62
CA GLY A 159 22.19 5.05 -1.00
C GLY A 159 22.01 6.56 -1.25
N ASN A 160 23.02 7.22 -1.84
CA ASN A 160 22.92 8.62 -2.29
C ASN A 160 22.44 8.76 -3.74
N TYR A 161 22.46 7.68 -4.52
CA TYR A 161 22.08 7.72 -5.94
C TYR A 161 20.58 7.91 -6.06
N GLY A 162 20.16 8.94 -6.80
CA GLY A 162 18.75 9.26 -7.03
C GLY A 162 18.12 10.22 -6.00
N ASN A 163 18.84 10.60 -4.93
CA ASN A 163 18.36 11.62 -4.01
C ASN A 163 18.34 13.00 -4.70
N LYS A 164 17.14 13.58 -4.89
CA LYS A 164 16.94 14.87 -5.58
C LYS A 164 17.63 16.04 -4.88
N PHE A 165 17.81 15.96 -3.56
CA PHE A 165 18.41 17.03 -2.75
C PHE A 165 19.91 16.83 -2.49
N ASP A 166 20.50 15.73 -2.97
CA ASP A 166 21.93 15.46 -2.82
C ASP A 166 22.70 15.94 -4.06
N THR A 167 23.69 16.82 -3.86
CA THR A 167 24.53 17.37 -4.93
C THR A 167 25.85 16.62 -5.13
N THR A 168 26.14 15.62 -4.30
CA THR A 168 27.39 14.83 -4.38
C THR A 168 27.39 13.81 -5.52
N CYS A 169 26.21 13.43 -5.99
CA CYS A 169 26.01 12.43 -7.04
C CYS A 169 25.51 13.10 -8.33
N LEU A 170 25.78 12.45 -9.48
CA LEU A 170 25.21 12.90 -10.75
C LEU A 170 23.68 12.84 -10.70
N PRO A 171 22.98 13.84 -11.27
CA PRO A 171 21.52 13.83 -11.33
C PRO A 171 21.03 12.68 -12.22
N LEU A 172 20.08 11.88 -11.71
CA LEU A 172 19.49 10.71 -12.37
C LEU A 172 17.97 10.89 -12.54
N ALA A 173 17.34 10.14 -13.44
CA ALA A 173 15.88 10.14 -13.63
C ALA A 173 15.17 9.38 -12.49
N SER A 174 15.36 9.86 -11.25
CA SER A 174 14.93 9.23 -10.00
C SER A 174 13.53 9.62 -9.53
N THR A 175 12.84 10.51 -10.25
CA THR A 175 11.55 11.07 -9.83
C THR A 175 10.49 10.90 -10.89
N THR A 176 9.25 10.59 -10.49
CA THR A 176 8.09 10.66 -11.38
C THR A 176 7.76 12.10 -11.73
N GLN A 177 6.88 12.31 -12.71
CA GLN A 177 6.32 13.64 -12.98
C GLN A 177 5.42 14.08 -11.83
N TYR A 178 5.33 15.40 -11.61
CA TYR A 178 4.32 15.97 -10.74
C TYR A 178 2.94 15.69 -11.31
N SER A 179 2.02 15.22 -10.45
CA SER A 179 0.63 14.98 -10.81
C SER A 179 -0.24 15.37 -9.62
N ARG A 180 -1.34 16.09 -9.87
CA ARG A 180 -2.32 16.36 -8.82
C ARG A 180 -3.23 15.15 -8.62
N ALA A 181 -3.62 14.92 -7.38
CA ALA A 181 -4.50 13.82 -7.06
C ALA A 181 -5.96 14.16 -7.42
N VAL A 182 -6.71 13.15 -7.84
CA VAL A 182 -8.13 13.23 -8.21
C VAL A 182 -8.93 12.45 -7.18
N PHE A 183 -10.04 13.03 -6.71
CA PHE A 183 -10.92 12.37 -5.75
C PHE A 183 -11.70 11.25 -6.43
N ASP A 184 -11.76 10.08 -5.78
CA ASP A 184 -12.44 8.89 -6.29
C ASP A 184 -13.96 8.92 -6.17
N GLY A 185 -14.48 9.91 -5.43
CA GLY A 185 -15.90 10.15 -5.22
C GLY A 185 -16.49 9.54 -3.95
N CYS A 186 -15.67 8.94 -3.09
CA CYS A 186 -16.13 8.43 -1.81
C CYS A 186 -15.22 8.85 -0.65
N GLN A 187 -13.95 8.43 -0.63
CA GLN A 187 -13.06 8.64 0.53
C GLN A 187 -11.64 9.08 0.16
N TYR A 188 -11.12 8.66 -1.00
CA TYR A 188 -9.69 8.73 -1.28
C TYR A 188 -9.37 9.50 -2.56
N TYR A 189 -8.14 9.95 -2.65
CA TYR A 189 -7.58 10.48 -3.89
C TYR A 189 -6.67 9.45 -4.57
N TYR A 190 -6.49 9.57 -5.88
CA TYR A 190 -5.57 8.75 -6.68
C TYR A 190 -4.87 9.59 -7.76
N LEU A 191 -3.75 9.08 -8.31
CA LEU A 191 -3.08 9.71 -9.45
C LEU A 191 -3.57 9.10 -10.78
N PRO A 192 -4.11 9.90 -11.72
CA PRO A 192 -4.76 9.40 -12.94
C PRO A 192 -3.75 9.09 -14.06
N TRP A 193 -2.75 8.23 -13.80
CA TRP A 193 -1.74 7.86 -14.80
C TRP A 193 -2.31 7.11 -16.02
N GLY A 194 -3.41 6.36 -15.86
CA GLY A 194 -4.05 5.62 -16.96
C GLY A 194 -3.06 4.70 -17.70
N ASN A 195 -3.12 4.66 -19.04
CA ASN A 195 -2.24 3.82 -19.87
C ASN A 195 -0.76 4.25 -19.98
N ILE A 196 -0.36 5.39 -19.39
CA ILE A 196 1.02 5.90 -19.43
C ILE A 196 1.56 5.84 -18.01
N LYS A 197 2.43 4.87 -17.75
CA LYS A 197 2.97 4.56 -16.42
C LYS A 197 4.34 5.21 -16.26
N PRO A 198 4.59 6.03 -15.23
CA PRO A 198 5.90 6.66 -15.06
C PRO A 198 6.94 5.61 -14.66
N VAL A 199 8.14 5.73 -15.23
CA VAL A 199 9.27 4.85 -14.96
C VAL A 199 10.44 5.69 -14.47
N VAL A 200 11.06 5.22 -13.39
CA VAL A 200 12.27 5.77 -12.80
C VAL A 200 13.44 4.83 -13.09
N VAL A 201 14.57 5.40 -13.52
CA VAL A 201 15.78 4.66 -13.83
C VAL A 201 16.98 5.33 -13.19
N LEU A 202 17.78 4.55 -12.48
CA LEU A 202 18.97 5.06 -11.80
C LEU A 202 20.13 4.08 -11.89
N SER A 203 21.32 4.62 -12.13
CA SER A 203 22.58 3.85 -12.10
C SER A 203 23.33 4.14 -10.81
N SER A 204 23.91 3.11 -10.21
CA SER A 204 24.65 3.18 -8.95
C SER A 204 25.90 2.31 -9.00
N TYR A 205 26.82 2.48 -8.04
CA TYR A 205 28.11 1.78 -8.03
C TYR A 205 28.35 1.11 -6.68
N TRP A 206 28.41 -0.22 -6.67
CA TRP A 206 28.50 -1.03 -5.46
C TRP A 206 29.44 -2.22 -5.64
N GLU A 207 29.86 -2.84 -4.52
CA GLU A 207 30.62 -4.08 -4.53
C GLU A 207 29.77 -5.23 -5.07
N ASP A 208 30.40 -6.17 -5.78
CA ASP A 208 29.72 -7.37 -6.26
C ASP A 208 29.68 -8.43 -5.14
N ILE A 209 28.52 -8.54 -4.49
CA ILE A 209 28.26 -9.50 -3.42
C ILE A 209 27.32 -10.64 -3.86
N SER A 210 27.28 -10.94 -5.17
CA SER A 210 26.42 -11.98 -5.75
C SER A 210 26.52 -13.32 -5.03
N TYR A 211 27.72 -13.76 -4.63
CA TYR A 211 27.90 -15.01 -3.88
C TYR A 211 27.19 -15.04 -2.51
N ARG A 212 26.95 -13.88 -1.88
CA ARG A 212 26.16 -13.77 -0.63
C ARG A 212 24.67 -13.69 -0.93
N THR A 213 24.28 -12.79 -1.83
CA THR A 213 22.86 -12.55 -2.15
C THR A 213 22.20 -13.74 -2.83
N ASP A 214 22.93 -14.44 -3.71
CA ASP A 214 22.41 -15.61 -4.41
C ASP A 214 22.22 -16.79 -3.44
N ALA A 215 23.18 -17.01 -2.53
CA ALA A 215 23.04 -18.00 -1.47
C ALA A 215 21.83 -17.69 -0.56
N GLN A 216 21.67 -16.41 -0.18
CA GLN A 216 20.52 -15.94 0.59
C GLN A 216 19.19 -16.16 -0.15
N ASN A 217 19.12 -15.80 -1.44
CA ASN A 217 17.89 -15.92 -2.22
C ASN A 217 17.51 -17.38 -2.49
N LEU A 218 18.48 -18.27 -2.72
CA LEU A 218 18.22 -19.71 -2.84
C LEU A 218 17.61 -20.30 -1.56
N LEU A 219 18.11 -19.91 -0.39
CA LEU A 219 17.58 -20.35 0.90
C LEU A 219 16.15 -19.81 1.13
N TYR A 220 15.90 -18.55 0.80
CA TYR A 220 14.55 -17.98 0.86
C TYR A 220 13.59 -18.66 -0.13
N HIS A 221 14.04 -18.99 -1.33
CA HIS A 221 13.24 -19.71 -2.32
C HIS A 221 12.81 -21.08 -1.79
N ALA A 222 13.75 -21.85 -1.23
CA ALA A 222 13.47 -23.14 -0.60
C ALA A 222 12.48 -23.00 0.57
N ALA A 223 12.68 -21.99 1.43
CA ALA A 223 11.79 -21.72 2.56
C ALA A 223 10.37 -21.32 2.12
N ASP A 224 10.25 -20.40 1.16
CA ASP A 224 8.95 -19.93 0.65
C ASP A 224 8.17 -21.07 -0.03
N ARG A 225 8.84 -21.92 -0.80
CA ARG A 225 8.20 -23.08 -1.45
C ARG A 225 7.77 -24.13 -0.42
N LEU A 226 8.57 -24.38 0.60
CA LEU A 226 8.21 -25.26 1.71
C LEU A 226 6.99 -24.73 2.48
N GLU A 227 6.96 -23.43 2.79
CA GLU A 227 5.80 -22.78 3.43
C GLU A 227 4.54 -22.91 2.57
N ALA A 228 4.62 -22.62 1.27
CA ALA A 228 3.48 -22.74 0.36
C ALA A 228 2.96 -24.19 0.28
N ASN A 229 3.84 -25.19 0.34
CA ASN A 229 3.45 -26.60 0.36
C ASN A 229 2.81 -27.00 1.70
N LEU A 230 3.33 -26.51 2.84
CA LEU A 230 2.73 -26.71 4.16
C LEU A 230 1.33 -26.07 4.24
N GLU A 231 1.14 -24.86 3.70
CA GLU A 231 -0.17 -24.20 3.64
C GLU A 231 -1.19 -25.02 2.84
N LYS A 232 -0.80 -25.53 1.65
CA LYS A 232 -1.65 -26.41 0.84
C LYS A 232 -2.06 -27.67 1.59
N LEU A 233 -1.12 -28.28 2.32
CA LEU A 233 -1.36 -29.52 3.05
C LEU A 233 -2.23 -29.28 4.29
N HIS A 234 -1.99 -28.21 5.05
CA HIS A 234 -2.87 -27.77 6.13
C HIS A 234 -4.29 -27.46 5.66
N LEU A 235 -4.43 -26.84 4.47
CA LEU A 235 -5.73 -26.60 3.86
C LEU A 235 -6.42 -27.92 3.47
N ALA A 236 -5.68 -28.88 2.91
CA ALA A 236 -6.20 -30.21 2.58
C ALA A 236 -6.67 -30.99 3.82
N LEU A 237 -5.93 -30.89 4.94
CA LEU A 237 -6.31 -31.46 6.23
C LEU A 237 -7.59 -30.83 6.79
N LYS A 238 -7.69 -29.49 6.77
CA LYS A 238 -8.89 -28.77 7.22
C LYS A 238 -10.13 -29.11 6.40
N THR A 239 -9.95 -29.32 5.09
CA THR A 239 -11.04 -29.68 4.16
C THR A 239 -11.37 -31.18 4.13
N LYS A 240 -10.71 -32.00 4.97
CA LYS A 240 -10.90 -33.46 5.07
C LYS A 240 -10.85 -34.16 3.72
N ARG A 241 -9.86 -33.81 2.89
CA ARG A 241 -9.64 -34.46 1.59
C ARG A 241 -9.28 -35.94 1.72
N ALA A 242 -9.40 -36.68 0.62
CA ALA A 242 -9.09 -38.10 0.59
C ALA A 242 -7.63 -38.38 1.00
N PRO A 243 -7.36 -39.47 1.74
CA PRO A 243 -6.01 -39.79 2.23
C PRO A 243 -4.98 -39.92 1.10
N SER A 244 -5.37 -40.44 -0.07
CA SER A 244 -4.50 -40.52 -1.24
C SER A 244 -4.03 -39.17 -1.78
N GLU A 245 -4.85 -38.11 -1.67
CA GLU A 245 -4.44 -36.75 -2.06
C GLU A 245 -3.48 -36.16 -1.02
N LEU A 246 -3.69 -36.44 0.27
CA LEU A 246 -2.79 -36.00 1.34
C LEU A 246 -1.41 -36.65 1.19
N ASP A 247 -1.35 -37.94 0.90
CA ASP A 247 -0.10 -38.66 0.68
C ASP A 247 0.64 -38.13 -0.57
N ALA A 248 -0.09 -37.79 -1.63
CA ALA A 248 0.51 -37.18 -2.82
C ALA A 248 1.09 -35.79 -2.55
N LEU A 249 0.38 -34.93 -1.80
CA LEU A 249 0.88 -33.61 -1.40
C LEU A 249 2.08 -33.71 -0.46
N ALA A 250 2.07 -34.68 0.46
CA ALA A 250 3.19 -34.96 1.35
C ALA A 250 4.42 -35.44 0.57
N ALA A 251 4.24 -36.36 -0.38
CA ALA A 251 5.32 -36.82 -1.26
C ALA A 251 5.91 -35.67 -2.09
N GLN A 252 5.05 -34.81 -2.65
CA GLN A 252 5.49 -33.62 -3.38
C GLN A 252 6.28 -32.65 -2.49
N LEU A 253 5.84 -32.40 -1.26
CA LEU A 253 6.56 -31.57 -0.29
C LEU A 253 7.98 -32.13 -0.05
N MET A 254 8.10 -33.45 0.13
CA MET A 254 9.37 -34.14 0.36
C MET A 254 10.29 -34.10 -0.87
N ASP A 255 9.74 -34.28 -2.08
CA ASP A 255 10.50 -34.16 -3.32
C ASP A 255 11.01 -32.74 -3.55
N ASP A 256 10.17 -31.76 -3.28
CA ASP A 256 10.48 -30.35 -3.42
C ASP A 256 11.62 -29.91 -2.48
N ILE A 257 11.54 -30.29 -1.18
CA ILE A 257 12.58 -29.94 -0.21
C ILE A 257 13.91 -30.63 -0.51
N ILE A 258 13.87 -31.90 -0.98
CA ILE A 258 15.08 -32.62 -1.41
C ILE A 258 15.70 -31.92 -2.61
N ALA A 259 14.90 -31.57 -3.62
CA ALA A 259 15.39 -30.89 -4.82
C ALA A 259 16.02 -29.54 -4.47
N ASP A 260 15.34 -28.71 -3.67
CA ASP A 260 15.80 -27.37 -3.32
C ASP A 260 17.06 -27.39 -2.44
N CYS A 261 17.11 -28.25 -1.42
CA CYS A 261 18.27 -28.35 -0.54
C CYS A 261 19.46 -29.08 -1.17
N SER A 262 19.26 -29.78 -2.29
CA SER A 262 20.34 -30.42 -3.06
C SER A 262 21.03 -29.48 -4.05
N LEU A 263 20.49 -28.27 -4.26
CA LEU A 263 21.13 -27.28 -5.13
C LEU A 263 22.44 -26.78 -4.49
N PRO A 264 23.55 -26.76 -5.24
CA PRO A 264 24.82 -26.28 -4.71
C PRO A 264 24.76 -24.78 -4.46
N LEU A 265 25.25 -24.36 -3.28
CA LEU A 265 25.41 -22.94 -2.97
C LEU A 265 26.56 -22.33 -3.80
N PRO A 266 26.52 -21.02 -4.10
CA PRO A 266 27.59 -20.32 -4.81
C PRO A 266 28.96 -20.53 -4.14
N GLU A 267 29.99 -20.83 -4.96
CA GLU A 267 31.33 -21.15 -4.45
C GLU A 267 32.02 -19.92 -3.82
N VAL A 268 32.35 -20.02 -2.53
CA VAL A 268 33.04 -18.95 -1.78
C VAL A 268 34.56 -19.11 -1.79
N LEU A 269 35.06 -20.34 -1.78
CA LEU A 269 36.48 -20.66 -1.55
C LEU A 269 37.42 -20.18 -2.66
N GLY A 270 36.91 -20.04 -3.89
CA GLY A 270 37.66 -19.49 -5.03
C GLY A 270 37.54 -17.98 -5.21
N THR A 271 36.70 -17.30 -4.42
CA THR A 271 36.40 -15.88 -4.60
C THR A 271 37.45 -15.01 -3.92
N PRO A 272 38.19 -14.14 -4.64
CA PRO A 272 39.29 -13.34 -4.08
C PRO A 272 38.89 -12.34 -2.98
N ALA A 273 37.60 -12.03 -2.87
CA ALA A 273 37.00 -11.12 -1.89
C ALA A 273 36.15 -11.86 -0.84
N SER A 274 36.36 -13.16 -0.63
CA SER A 274 35.69 -13.91 0.42
C SER A 274 36.29 -13.61 1.80
N THR A 275 35.44 -13.32 2.77
CA THR A 275 35.83 -13.09 4.17
C THR A 275 35.86 -14.41 4.95
N HIS A 276 36.43 -14.39 6.17
CA HIS A 276 36.40 -15.56 7.04
C HIS A 276 34.97 -15.98 7.41
N LEU A 277 34.09 -15.00 7.66
CA LEU A 277 32.67 -15.27 7.92
C LEU A 277 31.98 -15.92 6.70
N ASP A 278 32.29 -15.49 5.47
CA ASP A 278 31.70 -16.10 4.27
C ASP A 278 32.06 -17.59 4.16
N GLN A 279 33.32 -17.95 4.45
CA GLN A 279 33.77 -19.34 4.42
C GLN A 279 33.09 -20.20 5.49
N ASN A 280 32.96 -19.65 6.71
CA ASN A 280 32.29 -20.33 7.82
C ASN A 280 30.79 -20.49 7.54
N MET A 281 30.12 -19.44 7.03
CA MET A 281 28.71 -19.48 6.65
C MET A 281 28.45 -20.44 5.49
N TYR A 282 29.33 -20.48 4.48
CA TYR A 282 29.23 -21.44 3.39
C TYR A 282 29.28 -22.89 3.90
N ARG A 283 30.27 -23.22 4.75
CA ARG A 283 30.37 -24.56 5.37
C ARG A 283 29.14 -24.87 6.21
N PHE A 284 28.73 -23.94 7.08
CA PHE A 284 27.56 -24.08 7.93
C PHE A 284 26.30 -24.36 7.10
N ARG A 285 25.97 -23.49 6.15
CA ARG A 285 24.79 -23.63 5.28
C ARG A 285 24.83 -24.95 4.50
N SER A 286 25.97 -25.29 3.90
CA SER A 286 26.11 -26.53 3.11
C SER A 286 25.88 -27.78 3.94
N THR A 287 26.52 -27.90 5.11
CA THR A 287 26.35 -29.06 5.98
C THR A 287 24.92 -29.17 6.53
N ASN A 288 24.28 -28.05 6.86
CA ASN A 288 22.89 -28.04 7.30
C ASN A 288 21.93 -28.50 6.19
N LEU A 289 22.11 -28.04 4.95
CA LEU A 289 21.30 -28.47 3.80
C LEU A 289 21.47 -29.98 3.54
N GLU A 290 22.70 -30.50 3.58
CA GLU A 290 22.95 -31.95 3.45
C GLU A 290 22.25 -32.77 4.55
N GLN A 291 22.21 -32.25 5.78
CA GLN A 291 21.49 -32.89 6.89
C GLN A 291 19.98 -32.91 6.65
N ILE A 292 19.40 -31.81 6.14
CA ILE A 292 17.98 -31.74 5.77
C ILE A 292 17.69 -32.77 4.67
N VAL A 293 18.51 -32.84 3.61
CA VAL A 293 18.33 -33.81 2.52
C VAL A 293 18.39 -35.25 3.04
N LYS A 294 19.37 -35.58 3.88
CA LYS A 294 19.50 -36.92 4.49
C LYS A 294 18.29 -37.28 5.36
N ALA A 295 17.78 -36.33 6.15
CA ALA A 295 16.61 -36.52 6.98
C ALA A 295 15.33 -36.69 6.14
N ALA A 296 15.18 -35.88 5.09
CA ALA A 296 14.06 -35.95 4.16
C ALA A 296 14.03 -37.29 3.40
N LEU A 297 15.17 -37.75 2.88
CA LEU A 297 15.27 -39.07 2.24
C LEU A 297 14.91 -40.22 3.19
N LYS A 298 15.31 -40.12 4.46
CA LYS A 298 14.98 -41.12 5.47
C LYS A 298 13.47 -41.16 5.76
N LEU A 299 12.84 -39.99 5.88
CA LEU A 299 11.39 -39.88 6.12
C LEU A 299 10.57 -40.30 4.89
N LYS A 300 11.06 -40.02 3.68
CA LYS A 300 10.40 -40.42 2.43
C LYS A 300 10.39 -41.93 2.22
N HIS A 301 11.46 -42.64 2.60
CA HIS A 301 11.56 -44.10 2.42
C HIS A 301 11.14 -44.91 3.66
N GLY A 302 10.88 -44.26 4.79
CA GLY A 302 10.38 -44.92 6.00
C GLY A 302 8.86 -44.96 6.04
N ASP A 303 8.28 -45.93 6.76
CA ASP A 303 6.84 -46.00 7.07
C ASP A 303 6.42 -44.96 8.12
N SER A 304 6.82 -43.69 7.93
CA SER A 304 6.50 -42.61 8.86
C SER A 304 5.10 -42.07 8.59
N SER A 305 4.30 -41.91 9.65
CA SER A 305 3.00 -41.24 9.56
C SER A 305 3.14 -39.77 9.16
N LEU A 306 2.06 -39.18 8.63
CA LEU A 306 2.03 -37.81 8.11
C LEU A 306 2.44 -36.75 9.15
N TRP A 307 2.00 -36.91 10.41
CA TRP A 307 2.19 -35.90 11.45
C TRP A 307 3.66 -35.63 11.83
N PRO A 308 4.50 -36.65 12.13
CA PRO A 308 5.93 -36.44 12.32
C PRO A 308 6.64 -35.80 11.12
N ALA A 309 6.20 -36.09 9.90
CA ALA A 309 6.78 -35.48 8.71
C ALA A 309 6.45 -33.98 8.62
N LEU A 310 5.24 -33.57 9.04
CA LEU A 310 4.85 -32.16 9.09
C LEU A 310 5.59 -31.38 10.17
N GLU A 311 5.66 -31.91 11.39
CA GLU A 311 6.43 -31.29 12.48
C GLU A 311 7.90 -31.10 12.06
N GLN A 312 8.48 -32.10 11.40
CA GLN A 312 9.86 -32.01 10.91
C GLN A 312 10.02 -31.01 9.75
N ALA A 313 9.02 -30.90 8.87
CA ALA A 313 9.02 -29.91 7.79
C ALA A 313 8.88 -28.47 8.32
N GLU A 314 8.07 -28.25 9.36
CA GLU A 314 7.98 -26.96 10.05
C GLU A 314 9.31 -26.57 10.71
N ASP A 315 10.01 -27.53 11.34
CA ASP A 315 11.35 -27.32 11.88
C ASP A 315 12.37 -26.95 10.78
N TRP A 316 12.35 -27.65 9.65
CA TRP A 316 13.20 -27.31 8.50
C TRP A 316 12.91 -25.91 7.95
N LEU A 317 11.64 -25.49 7.91
CA LEU A 317 11.26 -24.14 7.50
C LEU A 317 11.88 -23.08 8.42
N CYS A 318 11.79 -23.26 9.74
CA CYS A 318 12.42 -22.38 10.72
C CYS A 318 13.94 -22.34 10.53
N ARG A 319 14.57 -23.50 10.33
CA ARG A 319 16.01 -23.62 10.12
C ARG A 319 16.48 -22.94 8.83
N LEU A 320 15.77 -23.14 7.70
CA LEU A 320 16.06 -22.47 6.43
C LEU A 320 15.98 -20.95 6.54
N ARG A 321 14.93 -20.43 7.20
CA ARG A 321 14.77 -18.99 7.45
C ARG A 321 15.91 -18.41 8.29
N ALA A 322 16.33 -19.12 9.34
CA ALA A 322 17.45 -18.70 10.17
C ALA A 322 18.77 -18.65 9.36
N MET A 323 19.00 -19.62 8.47
CA MET A 323 20.20 -19.67 7.62
C MET A 323 20.21 -18.61 6.50
N ALA A 324 19.03 -18.17 6.05
CA ALA A 324 18.86 -17.21 4.96
C ALA A 324 19.22 -15.76 5.36
N GLU A 325 19.29 -15.45 6.65
CA GLU A 325 19.75 -14.14 7.09
C GLU A 325 21.22 -13.91 6.71
N GLU A 326 21.50 -12.76 6.08
CA GLU A 326 22.85 -12.40 5.61
C GLU A 326 23.39 -11.23 6.42
N PRO A 327 24.32 -11.46 7.36
CA PRO A 327 24.87 -10.40 8.22
C PRO A 327 25.79 -9.44 7.44
N GLN A 328 26.42 -9.87 6.35
CA GLN A 328 27.40 -9.07 5.60
C GLN A 328 26.81 -8.42 4.34
N ASN A 329 25.62 -7.83 4.45
CA ASN A 329 24.98 -7.13 3.34
C ASN A 329 25.52 -5.69 3.19
N SER A 330 26.36 -5.47 2.18
CA SER A 330 26.91 -4.14 1.85
C SER A 330 26.00 -3.29 0.95
N LEU A 331 25.00 -3.87 0.29
CA LEU A 331 24.09 -3.14 -0.59
C LEU A 331 23.06 -2.37 0.24
N PRO A 332 22.90 -1.05 0.03
CA PRO A 332 21.88 -0.29 0.72
C PRO A 332 20.49 -0.60 0.17
N ASP A 333 19.47 -0.33 0.99
CA ASP A 333 18.08 -0.51 0.61
C ASP A 333 17.64 0.57 -0.38
N ILE A 334 16.66 0.21 -1.19
CA ILE A 334 15.98 1.12 -2.09
C ILE A 334 14.92 1.87 -1.28
N VAL A 335 14.94 3.20 -1.32
CA VAL A 335 13.98 4.05 -0.63
C VAL A 335 13.10 4.75 -1.64
N ILE A 336 11.78 4.55 -1.51
CA ILE A 336 10.75 5.24 -2.28
C ILE A 336 10.15 6.32 -1.37
N TRP A 337 10.26 7.59 -1.76
CA TRP A 337 9.66 8.72 -1.08
C TRP A 337 8.45 9.24 -1.86
N MET A 338 7.40 9.61 -1.13
CA MET A 338 6.32 10.46 -1.62
C MET A 338 6.62 11.91 -1.21
N LEU A 339 6.65 12.79 -2.21
CA LEU A 339 6.81 14.22 -2.06
C LEU A 339 5.47 14.91 -2.36
N GLN A 340 5.09 15.86 -1.51
CA GLN A 340 4.06 16.86 -1.81
C GLN A 340 4.79 18.19 -2.00
N GLY A 341 4.76 18.72 -3.23
CA GLY A 341 5.64 19.82 -3.63
C GLY A 341 7.12 19.42 -3.55
N ASP A 342 7.88 20.04 -2.66
CA ASP A 342 9.29 19.69 -2.38
C ASP A 342 9.50 19.07 -0.98
N LYS A 343 8.43 18.74 -0.26
CA LYS A 343 8.50 18.15 1.08
C LYS A 343 8.31 16.64 1.02
N ARG A 344 9.24 15.87 1.58
CA ARG A 344 9.10 14.42 1.83
C ARG A 344 8.06 14.16 2.93
N VAL A 345 7.03 13.38 2.62
CA VAL A 345 5.90 13.15 3.53
C VAL A 345 5.82 11.70 3.99
N ALA A 346 5.98 10.74 3.09
CA ALA A 346 5.90 9.31 3.39
C ALA A 346 6.97 8.52 2.63
N TYR A 347 7.35 7.35 3.14
CA TYR A 347 8.40 6.53 2.56
C TYR A 347 8.06 5.04 2.57
N ALA A 348 8.80 4.27 1.77
CA ALA A 348 8.92 2.82 1.89
C ALA A 348 10.38 2.42 1.66
N ARG A 349 10.87 1.44 2.43
CA ARG A 349 12.21 0.88 2.30
C ARG A 349 12.12 -0.55 1.80
N VAL A 350 12.77 -0.83 0.69
CA VAL A 350 12.77 -2.14 0.00
C VAL A 350 14.19 -2.70 0.03
N PRO A 351 14.43 -3.83 0.70
CA PRO A 351 15.76 -4.45 0.72
C PRO A 351 16.22 -4.84 -0.68
N ALA A 352 17.46 -4.49 -1.04
CA ALA A 352 17.98 -4.68 -2.40
C ALA A 352 17.94 -6.15 -2.86
N HIS A 353 18.24 -7.11 -1.97
CA HIS A 353 18.25 -8.54 -2.30
C HIS A 353 16.90 -9.08 -2.80
N GLN A 354 15.77 -8.47 -2.38
CA GLN A 354 14.44 -8.91 -2.78
C GLN A 354 14.12 -8.59 -4.25
N VAL A 355 14.76 -7.57 -4.81
CA VAL A 355 14.53 -7.09 -6.18
C VAL A 355 15.77 -7.24 -7.06
N LEU A 356 16.82 -7.90 -6.55
CA LEU A 356 18.08 -8.12 -7.24
C LEU A 356 17.94 -9.25 -8.29
N PHE A 357 18.36 -8.97 -9.50
CA PHE A 357 18.47 -9.91 -10.60
C PHE A 357 19.83 -10.61 -10.57
N SER A 358 19.83 -11.92 -10.75
CA SER A 358 21.03 -12.73 -10.93
C SER A 358 20.84 -13.68 -12.11
N ARG A 359 21.86 -13.80 -12.97
CA ARG A 359 21.88 -14.73 -14.12
C ARG A 359 22.26 -16.17 -13.73
N ASN A 360 22.56 -16.41 -12.46
CA ASN A 360 22.97 -17.72 -11.98
C ASN A 360 21.79 -18.71 -11.99
N VAL A 361 21.90 -19.83 -11.27
CA VAL A 361 20.89 -20.88 -11.21
C VAL A 361 19.48 -20.30 -10.95
N SER A 362 18.46 -20.92 -11.54
CA SER A 362 17.05 -20.57 -11.30
C SER A 362 16.77 -20.55 -9.80
N GLY A 363 16.28 -19.42 -9.27
CA GLY A 363 16.03 -19.22 -7.84
C GLY A 363 17.00 -18.25 -7.14
N CYS A 364 18.09 -17.82 -7.81
CA CYS A 364 19.00 -16.80 -7.25
C CYS A 364 18.44 -15.36 -7.33
N CYS A 365 17.48 -15.10 -8.22
CA CYS A 365 16.81 -13.80 -8.29
C CYS A 365 16.01 -13.55 -7.02
N GLY A 366 15.97 -12.29 -6.58
CA GLY A 366 15.12 -11.87 -5.47
C GLY A 366 13.66 -12.22 -5.75
N LYS A 367 12.93 -12.65 -4.71
CA LYS A 367 11.51 -13.07 -4.75
C LYS A 367 10.61 -12.14 -5.57
N ASN A 368 10.91 -10.85 -5.48
CA ASN A 368 10.15 -9.71 -5.94
C ASN A 368 10.79 -9.03 -7.19
N CYS A 369 11.91 -9.55 -7.69
CA CYS A 369 12.61 -9.02 -8.85
C CYS A 369 11.71 -9.05 -10.09
N GLY A 370 11.47 -7.88 -10.68
CA GLY A 370 10.66 -7.72 -11.88
C GLY A 370 9.19 -8.11 -11.72
N LYS A 371 8.70 -8.36 -10.50
CA LYS A 371 7.29 -8.65 -10.24
C LYS A 371 6.55 -7.42 -9.77
N LEU A 372 5.31 -7.27 -10.21
CA LEU A 372 4.42 -6.19 -9.77
C LEU A 372 4.02 -6.39 -8.31
N GLN A 373 4.35 -5.42 -7.46
CA GLN A 373 4.12 -5.47 -6.02
C GLN A 373 3.23 -4.32 -5.58
N THR A 374 2.47 -4.56 -4.50
CA THR A 374 1.70 -3.52 -3.81
C THR A 374 2.43 -3.13 -2.53
N ILE A 375 2.83 -1.86 -2.42
CA ILE A 375 3.55 -1.31 -1.27
C ILE A 375 2.68 -0.23 -0.61
N PHE A 376 2.52 -0.33 0.70
CA PHE A 376 1.89 0.71 1.51
C PHE A 376 2.98 1.61 2.10
N LEU A 377 2.89 2.91 1.86
CA LEU A 377 3.86 3.87 2.41
C LEU A 377 3.59 4.12 3.89
N LYS A 378 4.63 4.56 4.61
CA LYS A 378 4.58 4.90 6.04
C LYS A 378 5.05 6.34 6.29
N TYR A 379 4.57 6.95 7.37
CA TYR A 379 5.13 8.19 7.87
C TYR A 379 6.44 7.94 8.62
N PRO A 380 7.45 8.84 8.57
CA PRO A 380 8.75 8.61 9.21
C PRO A 380 8.77 8.34 10.72
N GLN A 381 7.72 8.69 11.47
CA GLN A 381 7.62 8.46 12.92
C GLN A 381 6.79 7.23 13.30
N GLU A 382 6.15 6.58 12.33
CA GLU A 382 5.25 5.46 12.57
C GLU A 382 5.95 4.13 12.21
N GLU A 383 6.25 3.30 13.21
CA GLU A 383 6.83 1.96 12.98
C GLU A 383 5.82 1.01 12.32
N ALA A 384 4.55 1.12 12.71
CA ALA A 384 3.41 0.37 12.19
C ALA A 384 2.50 1.25 11.32
N MET A 385 1.69 0.64 10.47
CA MET A 385 0.69 1.38 9.70
C MET A 385 -0.30 2.06 10.67
N GLY A 386 -0.27 3.39 10.70
CA GLY A 386 -1.22 4.20 11.44
C GLY A 386 -2.67 4.05 10.93
N PRO A 387 -3.62 4.75 11.58
CA PRO A 387 -5.02 4.75 11.16
C PRO A 387 -5.19 5.28 9.73
N LYS A 388 -4.29 6.16 9.28
CA LYS A 388 -4.27 6.70 7.92
C LYS A 388 -3.16 6.04 7.10
N ILE A 389 -3.50 5.57 5.89
CA ILE A 389 -2.49 5.16 4.91
C ILE A 389 -2.11 6.41 4.10
N PRO A 390 -0.83 6.82 4.07
CA PRO A 390 -0.42 7.96 3.25
C PRO A 390 -0.64 7.71 1.75
N ALA A 391 -0.25 6.53 1.27
CA ALA A 391 -0.47 6.08 -0.10
C ALA A 391 -0.32 4.56 -0.22
N GLN A 392 -1.08 3.97 -1.14
CA GLN A 392 -0.86 2.63 -1.67
C GLN A 392 -0.30 2.77 -3.10
N ILE A 393 0.89 2.23 -3.34
CA ILE A 393 1.50 2.22 -4.67
C ILE A 393 1.60 0.79 -5.21
N ARG A 394 1.37 0.63 -6.52
CA ARG A 394 1.73 -0.60 -7.24
C ARG A 394 2.93 -0.31 -8.11
N VAL A 395 4.04 -0.98 -7.83
CA VAL A 395 5.33 -0.73 -8.49
C VAL A 395 6.02 -2.04 -8.83
N GLN A 396 6.67 -2.06 -9.97
CA GLN A 396 7.54 -3.14 -10.42
C GLN A 396 8.98 -2.67 -10.29
N LEU A 397 9.79 -3.40 -9.51
CA LEU A 397 11.18 -3.05 -9.22
C LEU A 397 12.11 -4.12 -9.79
N TRP A 398 13.17 -3.69 -10.47
CA TRP A 398 14.25 -4.55 -10.95
C TRP A 398 15.57 -3.88 -10.64
N PHE A 399 16.47 -4.58 -9.97
CA PHE A 399 17.83 -4.11 -9.66
C PHE A 399 18.84 -5.13 -10.15
N GLY A 400 19.86 -4.73 -10.89
CA GLY A 400 20.83 -5.70 -11.42
C GLY A 400 22.11 -5.05 -11.91
N LEU A 401 23.09 -5.87 -12.30
CA LEU A 401 24.32 -5.36 -12.90
C LEU A 401 24.00 -4.68 -14.24
N SER A 402 24.77 -3.63 -14.59
CA SER A 402 24.55 -2.88 -15.83
C SER A 402 24.71 -3.76 -17.09
N VAL A 403 25.46 -4.87 -16.99
CA VAL A 403 25.62 -5.87 -18.07
C VAL A 403 24.35 -6.70 -18.34
N ASP A 404 23.46 -6.78 -17.36
CA ASP A 404 22.22 -7.57 -17.38
C ASP A 404 20.99 -6.72 -17.71
N GLU A 405 21.14 -5.43 -17.95
CA GLU A 405 20.01 -4.52 -18.23
C GLU A 405 19.18 -4.96 -19.46
N LYS A 406 19.74 -5.75 -20.39
CA LYS A 406 19.00 -6.31 -21.52
C LYS A 406 17.88 -7.27 -21.08
N GLU A 407 18.09 -7.97 -19.96
CA GLU A 407 17.14 -8.93 -19.39
C GLU A 407 15.90 -8.21 -18.82
N PHE A 408 16.03 -6.93 -18.42
CA PHE A 408 14.91 -6.13 -17.93
C PHE A 408 13.74 -6.05 -18.93
N ASN A 409 14.02 -6.05 -20.24
CA ASN A 409 12.95 -5.94 -21.26
C ASN A 409 11.98 -7.12 -21.23
N GLN A 410 12.39 -8.27 -20.70
CA GLN A 410 11.51 -9.43 -20.53
C GLN A 410 10.46 -9.18 -19.44
N TYR A 411 10.77 -8.29 -18.48
CA TYR A 411 9.89 -7.92 -17.39
C TYR A 411 9.02 -6.69 -17.74
N ALA A 412 9.42 -5.89 -18.72
CA ALA A 412 8.67 -4.71 -19.14
C ALA A 412 7.43 -5.13 -19.96
N GLU A 413 6.25 -5.04 -19.35
CA GLU A 413 4.98 -5.45 -20.00
C GLU A 413 4.51 -4.47 -21.09
N GLY A 414 4.89 -3.20 -20.99
CA GLY A 414 4.52 -2.16 -21.95
C GLY A 414 5.72 -1.59 -22.71
N LYS A 415 5.44 -0.78 -23.74
CA LYS A 415 6.48 -0.16 -24.56
C LYS A 415 7.16 0.96 -23.77
N LEU A 416 8.44 0.76 -23.43
CA LEU A 416 9.26 1.79 -22.81
C LEU A 416 9.58 2.88 -23.83
N SER A 417 9.21 4.11 -23.48
CA SER A 417 9.47 5.30 -24.27
C SER A 417 10.10 6.38 -23.40
N VAL A 418 11.10 7.05 -23.95
CA VAL A 418 11.75 8.20 -23.33
C VAL A 418 11.12 9.45 -23.93
N PHE A 419 10.89 10.49 -23.14
CA PHE A 419 10.28 11.75 -23.58
C PHE A 419 11.17 12.94 -23.19
N ALA A 420 11.28 13.88 -24.11
CA ALA A 420 11.74 15.22 -23.80
C ALA A 420 10.52 16.11 -23.58
N GLU A 421 10.54 16.89 -22.50
CA GLU A 421 9.40 17.71 -22.10
C GLU A 421 9.82 19.17 -21.93
N THR A 422 8.97 20.07 -22.40
CA THR A 422 9.06 21.50 -22.13
C THR A 422 7.68 22.08 -21.95
N TYR A 423 7.56 23.12 -21.14
CA TYR A 423 6.30 23.77 -20.80
C TYR A 423 6.27 25.15 -21.43
N GLU A 424 5.44 25.34 -22.44
CA GLU A 424 5.19 26.64 -23.07
C GLU A 424 4.30 27.49 -22.17
N ASN A 425 4.86 28.53 -21.58
CA ASN A 425 4.11 29.46 -20.74
C ASN A 425 3.35 30.47 -21.62
N GLN A 426 2.07 30.68 -21.36
CA GLN A 426 1.21 31.64 -22.08
C GLN A 426 0.44 32.52 -21.10
N THR A 427 0.12 33.75 -21.50
CA THR A 427 -0.74 34.67 -20.76
C THR A 427 -1.83 35.20 -21.68
N LYS A 428 -3.00 35.46 -21.12
CA LYS A 428 -4.16 35.98 -21.86
C LYS A 428 -4.05 37.50 -21.92
N LEU A 429 -3.91 38.05 -23.13
CA LEU A 429 -3.81 39.50 -23.31
C LEU A 429 -5.16 40.17 -23.02
N ALA A 430 -5.18 41.02 -21.99
CA ALA A 430 -6.40 41.66 -21.45
C ALA A 430 -7.23 42.46 -22.48
N LEU A 431 -6.61 42.92 -23.57
CA LEU A 431 -7.26 43.75 -24.60
C LEU A 431 -7.84 42.96 -25.78
N VAL A 432 -7.38 41.73 -26.03
CA VAL A 432 -7.70 40.96 -27.24
C VAL A 432 -8.29 39.59 -26.91
N GLY A 433 -8.16 39.12 -25.66
CA GLY A 433 -8.67 37.82 -25.22
C GLY A 433 -7.89 36.61 -25.74
N ASN A 434 -6.90 36.82 -26.62
CA ASN A 434 -6.06 35.78 -27.19
C ASN A 434 -4.91 35.39 -26.26
N TRP A 435 -4.60 34.10 -26.26
CA TRP A 435 -3.45 33.53 -25.55
C TRP A 435 -2.16 33.78 -26.32
N GLY A 436 -1.13 34.26 -25.64
CA GLY A 436 0.16 34.53 -26.26
C GLY A 436 1.31 34.53 -25.26
N THR A 437 2.54 34.57 -25.78
CA THR A 437 3.76 34.62 -24.96
C THR A 437 4.23 36.05 -24.65
N THR A 438 3.45 37.05 -25.08
CA THR A 438 3.77 38.47 -24.96
C THR A 438 3.34 39.01 -23.59
N GLY A 439 4.28 39.58 -22.83
CA GLY A 439 4.01 40.13 -21.49
C GLY A 439 4.34 39.21 -20.31
N LEU A 440 4.93 38.03 -20.55
CA LEU A 440 5.36 37.10 -19.51
C LEU A 440 6.57 37.64 -18.72
N THR A 441 6.53 37.48 -17.40
CA THR A 441 7.67 37.75 -16.51
C THR A 441 8.56 36.52 -16.27
N TYR A 442 8.20 35.37 -16.85
CA TYR A 442 8.88 34.08 -16.77
C TYR A 442 9.23 33.56 -18.18
N PRO A 443 10.14 32.57 -18.31
CA PRO A 443 10.58 32.07 -19.63
C PRO A 443 9.42 31.58 -20.50
N LYS A 444 9.47 31.85 -21.81
CA LYS A 444 8.44 31.38 -22.77
C LYS A 444 8.30 29.85 -22.79
N TYR A 445 9.42 29.15 -22.66
CA TYR A 445 9.47 27.71 -22.51
C TYR A 445 10.26 27.40 -21.24
N SER A 446 9.72 26.58 -20.37
CA SER A 446 10.32 26.24 -19.08
C SER A 446 10.23 24.77 -18.72
N ASP A 447 10.82 24.42 -17.58
CA ASP A 447 10.52 23.19 -16.87
C ASP A 447 9.12 23.24 -16.23
N VAL A 448 8.71 22.12 -15.62
CA VAL A 448 7.41 21.98 -14.94
C VAL A 448 7.21 23.00 -13.83
N THR A 449 8.29 23.52 -13.22
CA THR A 449 8.20 24.54 -12.16
C THR A 449 8.01 25.97 -12.68
N GLY A 450 8.14 26.21 -13.98
CA GLY A 450 8.05 27.54 -14.57
C GLY A 450 9.32 28.38 -14.44
N LYS A 451 10.38 27.86 -13.81
CA LYS A 451 11.56 28.64 -13.38
C LYS A 451 12.75 28.50 -14.32
N ILE A 452 13.01 27.30 -14.83
CA ILE A 452 14.19 26.99 -15.64
C ILE A 452 13.82 27.14 -17.11
N LYS A 453 14.56 27.94 -17.88
CA LYS A 453 14.31 28.17 -19.31
C LYS A 453 14.74 26.96 -20.16
N LEU A 454 13.80 26.39 -20.93
CA LEU A 454 14.01 25.16 -21.71
C LEU A 454 13.39 25.24 -23.12
N PRO A 455 13.98 26.00 -24.06
CA PRO A 455 13.44 26.10 -25.41
C PRO A 455 13.53 24.76 -26.15
N LYS A 456 12.58 24.48 -27.06
CA LYS A 456 12.53 23.23 -27.85
C LYS A 456 13.85 22.91 -28.58
N ASP A 457 14.51 23.94 -29.11
CA ASP A 457 15.77 23.80 -29.86
C ASP A 457 17.00 23.43 -29.00
N SER A 458 16.85 23.48 -27.67
CA SER A 458 17.93 23.14 -26.75
C SER A 458 18.08 21.63 -26.51
N PHE A 459 17.11 20.83 -26.96
CA PHE A 459 17.16 19.38 -26.87
C PHE A 459 17.87 18.80 -28.10
N ARG A 460 19.03 18.19 -27.90
CA ARG A 460 19.77 17.49 -28.95
C ARG A 460 19.87 16.00 -28.63
N PRO A 461 19.54 15.10 -29.59
CA PRO A 461 19.66 13.68 -29.35
C PRO A 461 21.12 13.30 -29.22
N SER A 462 21.40 12.31 -28.40
CA SER A 462 22.74 11.77 -28.18
C SER A 462 23.26 10.97 -29.37
N THR A 463 24.57 10.70 -29.38
CA THR A 463 25.21 9.88 -30.41
C THR A 463 24.50 8.52 -30.55
N GLY A 464 24.00 8.22 -31.76
CA GLY A 464 23.25 6.98 -32.06
C GLY A 464 21.74 7.05 -31.86
N TRP A 465 21.19 8.23 -31.54
CA TRP A 465 19.77 8.45 -31.28
C TRP A 465 19.16 9.44 -32.29
N THR A 466 17.94 9.19 -32.76
CA THR A 466 17.19 10.07 -33.67
C THR A 466 15.75 10.24 -33.19
N TRP A 467 15.23 11.48 -33.17
CA TRP A 467 13.86 11.77 -32.75
C TRP A 467 12.85 10.91 -33.53
N ALA A 468 11.89 10.33 -32.81
CA ALA A 468 10.88 9.47 -33.43
C ALA A 468 9.75 10.26 -34.12
N GLY A 469 9.66 11.57 -33.88
CA GLY A 469 8.68 12.47 -34.48
C GLY A 469 8.83 13.91 -33.99
N ASP A 470 7.96 14.81 -34.48
CA ASP A 470 7.94 16.22 -34.09
C ASP A 470 7.37 16.44 -32.67
N TRP A 471 7.54 17.65 -32.13
CA TRP A 471 6.93 18.07 -30.87
C TRP A 471 5.40 18.07 -30.97
N PHE A 472 4.73 17.38 -30.06
CA PHE A 472 3.28 17.36 -29.91
C PHE A 472 2.84 17.91 -28.54
N ILE A 473 1.57 18.30 -28.41
CA ILE A 473 1.00 18.74 -27.13
C ILE A 473 0.49 17.50 -26.40
N CYS A 474 0.99 17.26 -25.19
CA CYS A 474 0.51 16.18 -24.34
C CYS A 474 -0.26 16.79 -23.15
N PRO A 475 -1.60 16.82 -23.20
CA PRO A 475 -2.39 17.34 -22.08
C PRO A 475 -2.18 16.44 -20.86
N GLU A 476 -1.86 17.05 -19.71
CA GLU A 476 -1.75 16.32 -18.45
C GLU A 476 -3.10 15.65 -18.13
N LYS A 477 -3.11 14.34 -17.87
CA LYS A 477 -4.36 13.59 -17.63
C LYS A 477 -5.14 14.12 -16.42
N THR A 478 -4.45 14.72 -15.47
CA THR A 478 -5.05 15.43 -14.33
C THR A 478 -5.92 16.60 -14.76
N LEU A 479 -5.53 17.34 -15.81
CA LEU A 479 -6.29 18.48 -16.35
C LEU A 479 -7.57 18.04 -17.08
N LEU A 480 -7.76 16.75 -17.32
CA LEU A 480 -9.03 16.20 -17.81
C LEU A 480 -10.10 16.13 -16.70
N HIS A 481 -9.68 16.21 -15.43
CA HIS A 481 -10.55 16.14 -14.28
C HIS A 481 -10.70 17.54 -13.66
N ASP A 482 -11.94 17.97 -13.47
CA ASP A 482 -12.24 19.24 -12.78
C ASP A 482 -12.03 19.07 -11.25
N VAL A 483 -11.90 20.17 -10.50
CA VAL A 483 -11.65 20.13 -9.04
C VAL A 483 -12.71 19.39 -8.25
N ASP A 484 -13.91 19.32 -8.79
CA ASP A 484 -15.10 18.72 -8.22
C ASP A 484 -15.37 17.32 -8.80
N ALA A 485 -14.41 16.73 -9.51
CA ALA A 485 -14.48 15.35 -9.98
C ALA A 485 -14.67 14.40 -8.79
N GLY A 486 -15.59 13.44 -8.93
CA GLY A 486 -15.97 12.50 -7.87
C GLY A 486 -16.87 13.09 -6.77
N HIS A 487 -16.81 14.39 -6.48
CA HIS A 487 -17.55 14.98 -5.35
C HIS A 487 -19.08 15.01 -5.57
N LEU A 488 -19.86 14.64 -4.55
CA LEU A 488 -21.33 14.79 -4.54
C LEU A 488 -21.78 16.19 -4.10
N SER A 489 -20.98 16.83 -3.27
CA SER A 489 -21.13 18.20 -2.81
C SER A 489 -19.77 18.89 -2.89
N PHE A 490 -19.76 20.12 -3.35
CA PHE A 490 -18.54 20.90 -3.56
C PHE A 490 -18.75 22.31 -3.04
N VAL A 491 -17.84 22.78 -2.19
CA VAL A 491 -17.86 24.16 -1.70
C VAL A 491 -17.08 25.02 -2.70
N GLU A 492 -17.79 25.90 -3.39
CA GLU A 492 -17.14 26.94 -4.19
C GLU A 492 -16.55 27.98 -3.24
N GLU A 493 -15.32 28.43 -3.50
CA GLU A 493 -14.64 29.41 -2.66
C GLU A 493 -13.99 30.53 -3.46
N VAL A 494 -14.03 31.74 -2.92
CA VAL A 494 -13.37 32.92 -3.49
C VAL A 494 -12.83 33.81 -2.37
N PHE A 495 -11.62 34.34 -2.51
CA PHE A 495 -11.05 35.32 -1.60
C PHE A 495 -11.22 36.73 -2.14
N GLU A 496 -11.93 37.58 -1.42
CA GLU A 496 -12.00 39.02 -1.68
C GLU A 496 -10.77 39.71 -1.06
N ASN A 497 -9.98 40.44 -1.85
CA ASN A 497 -8.73 41.07 -1.42
C ASN A 497 -8.80 42.60 -1.40
N GLN A 498 -8.22 43.18 -0.35
CA GLN A 498 -8.07 44.63 -0.19
C GLN A 498 -6.67 44.98 0.30
N VAL A 499 -6.17 46.15 -0.12
CA VAL A 499 -4.82 46.64 0.17
C VAL A 499 -4.89 48.04 0.80
N ARG A 500 -3.89 48.38 1.61
CA ARG A 500 -3.68 49.74 2.13
C ARG A 500 -2.19 50.05 2.25
N LEU A 501 -1.88 51.34 2.32
CA LEU A 501 -0.62 51.79 2.90
C LEU A 501 -0.68 51.66 4.43
N PRO A 502 0.44 51.42 5.14
CA PRO A 502 0.44 51.33 6.60
C PRO A 502 -0.26 52.55 7.24
N GLY A 503 -1.28 52.31 8.05
CA GLY A 503 -2.11 53.35 8.68
C GLY A 503 -3.17 54.04 7.78
N GLY A 504 -3.32 53.62 6.52
CA GLY A 504 -4.32 54.13 5.59
C GLY A 504 -5.66 53.38 5.60
N GLN A 505 -6.60 53.81 4.76
CA GLN A 505 -7.87 53.10 4.52
C GLN A 505 -7.68 51.91 3.57
N TRP A 506 -8.51 50.88 3.77
CA TRP A 506 -8.54 49.69 2.91
C TRP A 506 -9.19 50.01 1.56
N VAL A 507 -8.53 49.63 0.46
CA VAL A 507 -8.97 49.85 -0.93
C VAL A 507 -8.95 48.52 -1.68
N HIS A 508 -9.88 48.32 -2.62
CA HIS A 508 -9.87 47.13 -3.47
C HIS A 508 -8.60 47.03 -4.31
N MET A 509 -8.06 45.82 -4.42
CA MET A 509 -6.92 45.55 -5.29
C MET A 509 -7.37 45.48 -6.76
N SER A 510 -6.44 45.65 -7.71
CA SER A 510 -6.70 45.45 -9.15
C SER A 510 -7.17 44.01 -9.49
N ASP A 511 -6.80 43.04 -8.64
CA ASP A 511 -7.30 41.66 -8.63
C ASP A 511 -8.12 41.45 -7.35
N ALA A 512 -9.32 42.06 -7.31
CA ALA A 512 -10.17 42.09 -6.12
C ALA A 512 -10.65 40.72 -5.63
N TYR A 513 -10.63 39.70 -6.49
CA TYR A 513 -11.00 38.32 -6.16
C TYR A 513 -9.91 37.35 -6.59
N THR A 514 -9.50 36.47 -5.68
CA THR A 514 -8.48 35.44 -5.94
C THR A 514 -8.89 34.06 -5.40
N ASP A 515 -8.20 33.01 -5.84
CA ASP A 515 -8.21 31.71 -5.18
C ASP A 515 -7.39 31.74 -3.87
N VAL A 516 -7.29 30.58 -3.20
CA VAL A 516 -6.50 30.43 -1.96
C VAL A 516 -5.00 30.73 -2.14
N ASN A 517 -4.47 30.54 -3.34
CA ASN A 517 -3.08 30.79 -3.73
C ASN A 517 -2.82 32.25 -4.13
N GLY A 518 -3.88 33.06 -4.17
CA GLY A 518 -3.83 34.47 -4.55
C GLY A 518 -3.85 34.69 -6.07
N GLU A 519 -4.18 33.69 -6.88
CA GLU A 519 -4.35 33.82 -8.32
C GLU A 519 -5.73 34.40 -8.66
N LYS A 520 -5.82 35.25 -9.68
CA LYS A 520 -7.05 35.97 -10.01
C LYS A 520 -8.17 35.02 -10.44
N VAL A 521 -9.38 35.22 -9.90
CA VAL A 521 -10.59 34.47 -10.29
C VAL A 521 -11.74 35.40 -10.63
N LEU A 522 -12.86 34.83 -11.11
CA LEU A 522 -14.09 35.57 -11.36
C LEU A 522 -14.65 36.16 -10.05
N PRO A 523 -15.28 37.35 -10.09
CA PRO A 523 -16.04 37.86 -8.96
C PRO A 523 -17.09 36.86 -8.48
N LYS A 524 -17.34 36.81 -7.17
CA LYS A 524 -18.30 35.85 -6.57
C LYS A 524 -19.69 35.87 -7.22
N ASP A 525 -20.14 37.03 -7.69
CA ASP A 525 -21.47 37.22 -8.28
C ASP A 525 -21.54 36.79 -9.76
N GLU A 526 -20.40 36.57 -10.41
CA GLU A 526 -20.28 36.13 -11.81
C GLU A 526 -20.06 34.61 -11.93
N ILE A 527 -19.96 33.89 -10.81
CA ILE A 527 -19.77 32.43 -10.80
C ILE A 527 -21.11 31.73 -10.97
N GLU A 528 -21.28 31.08 -12.13
CA GLU A 528 -22.46 30.28 -12.47
C GLU A 528 -22.34 28.83 -11.94
N CYS A 529 -23.48 28.17 -11.74
CA CYS A 529 -23.49 26.76 -11.35
C CYS A 529 -23.12 25.89 -12.57
N PRO A 530 -22.10 25.03 -12.49
CA PRO A 530 -21.76 24.16 -13.63
C PRO A 530 -22.89 23.19 -13.98
N PRO A 531 -23.00 22.74 -15.24
CA PRO A 531 -23.99 21.74 -15.66
C PRO A 531 -23.88 20.45 -14.80
N GLY A 532 -25.02 19.89 -14.38
CA GLY A 532 -25.05 18.72 -13.48
C GLY A 532 -25.03 19.07 -11.99
N TRP A 533 -24.86 20.34 -11.63
CA TRP A 533 -24.84 20.84 -10.26
C TRP A 533 -26.01 21.78 -9.97
N LYS A 534 -26.38 21.86 -8.69
CA LYS A 534 -27.36 22.80 -8.14
C LYS A 534 -26.76 23.48 -6.91
N TRP A 535 -26.94 24.79 -6.78
CA TRP A 535 -26.59 25.48 -5.55
C TRP A 535 -27.47 24.95 -4.41
N GLU A 536 -26.85 24.48 -3.34
CA GLU A 536 -27.54 24.11 -2.10
C GLU A 536 -27.77 25.38 -1.27
N ASP A 537 -26.75 26.24 -1.21
CA ASP A 537 -26.85 27.54 -0.55
C ASP A 537 -27.42 28.61 -1.48
N VAL A 538 -28.39 29.36 -0.97
CA VAL A 538 -29.09 30.42 -1.71
C VAL A 538 -28.17 31.60 -2.01
N GLU A 539 -27.27 31.93 -1.09
CA GLU A 539 -26.34 33.07 -1.18
C GLU A 539 -24.92 32.65 -0.79
N TRP A 540 -23.94 33.47 -1.15
CA TRP A 540 -22.57 33.34 -0.68
C TRP A 540 -22.48 33.72 0.80
N ASP A 541 -21.76 32.92 1.59
CA ASP A 541 -21.52 33.20 3.00
C ASP A 541 -20.04 33.47 3.27
N THR A 542 -19.75 34.24 4.32
CA THR A 542 -18.38 34.48 4.79
C THR A 542 -17.95 33.35 5.72
N ASP A 543 -16.78 32.76 5.46
CA ASP A 543 -16.28 31.65 6.27
C ASP A 543 -15.72 32.13 7.62
N LEU A 544 -16.57 32.09 8.65
CA LEU A 544 -16.22 32.44 10.03
C LEU A 544 -15.62 31.27 10.83
N ASN A 545 -15.51 30.07 10.25
CA ASN A 545 -14.99 28.88 10.95
C ASN A 545 -13.45 28.80 10.95
N ARG A 546 -12.77 29.86 10.49
CA ARG A 546 -11.31 29.98 10.44
C ARG A 546 -10.81 31.03 11.43
N ALA A 547 -9.49 31.14 11.57
CA ALA A 547 -8.87 32.19 12.35
C ALA A 547 -8.98 33.56 11.65
N VAL A 548 -10.16 34.18 11.77
CA VAL A 548 -10.53 35.46 11.14
C VAL A 548 -11.10 36.45 12.15
N ASP A 549 -11.25 37.72 11.76
CA ASP A 549 -11.96 38.71 12.59
C ASP A 549 -13.49 38.49 12.57
N GLU A 550 -14.24 39.30 13.32
CA GLU A 550 -15.71 39.24 13.39
C GLU A 550 -16.43 39.45 12.04
N LYS A 551 -15.71 39.92 11.02
CA LYS A 551 -16.21 40.20 9.66
C LYS A 551 -15.63 39.27 8.61
N GLY A 552 -14.89 38.23 9.01
CA GLY A 552 -14.28 37.23 8.13
C GLY A 552 -12.95 37.63 7.50
N TRP A 553 -12.30 38.71 7.94
CA TRP A 553 -11.03 39.17 7.39
C TRP A 553 -9.82 38.49 8.03
N GLU A 554 -8.87 38.13 7.18
CA GLU A 554 -7.49 37.79 7.52
C GLU A 554 -6.56 38.93 7.07
N TYR A 555 -5.48 39.18 7.82
CA TYR A 555 -4.56 40.28 7.57
C TYR A 555 -3.13 39.81 7.32
N GLY A 556 -2.45 40.43 6.36
CA GLY A 556 -1.09 40.07 5.96
C GLY A 556 -0.21 41.28 5.65
N ILE A 557 1.09 41.05 5.63
CA ILE A 557 2.10 42.02 5.18
C ILE A 557 2.87 41.43 4.01
N THR A 558 2.98 42.21 2.94
CA THR A 558 3.88 41.90 1.83
C THR A 558 5.27 42.43 2.16
N ILE A 559 6.27 41.54 2.18
CA ILE A 559 7.67 41.91 2.42
C ILE A 559 8.43 41.77 1.09
N PRO A 560 8.93 42.86 0.49
CA PRO A 560 9.71 42.79 -0.76
C PRO A 560 10.92 41.84 -0.61
N PRO A 561 11.25 41.03 -1.63
CA PRO A 561 10.81 41.12 -3.03
C PRO A 561 9.49 40.40 -3.35
N ASP A 562 8.84 39.77 -2.36
CA ASP A 562 7.58 39.06 -2.59
C ASP A 562 6.47 40.03 -3.03
N ARG A 563 5.62 39.60 -3.96
CA ARG A 563 4.49 40.41 -4.46
C ARG A 563 3.20 40.24 -3.64
N LYS A 564 3.11 39.19 -2.83
CA LYS A 564 1.92 38.82 -2.04
C LYS A 564 2.34 38.46 -0.60
N PRO A 565 1.44 38.59 0.40
CA PRO A 565 1.72 38.14 1.77
C PRO A 565 1.93 36.62 1.85
N LYS A 566 2.95 36.19 2.61
CA LYS A 566 3.22 34.75 2.88
C LYS A 566 2.49 34.20 4.10
N GLY A 567 1.96 35.08 4.96
CA GLY A 567 1.28 34.70 6.20
C GLY A 567 0.12 35.64 6.48
N TRP A 568 -0.91 35.07 7.13
CA TRP A 568 -2.18 35.72 7.41
C TRP A 568 -2.52 35.55 8.89
N VAL A 569 -3.04 36.58 9.53
CA VAL A 569 -3.42 36.58 10.96
C VAL A 569 -4.82 37.15 11.16
N PRO A 570 -5.55 36.69 12.20
CA PRO A 570 -6.92 37.14 12.48
C PRO A 570 -7.02 38.59 12.96
N ALA A 571 -5.97 39.12 13.60
CA ALA A 571 -6.02 40.42 14.24
C ALA A 571 -5.38 41.52 13.39
N GLU A 572 -6.13 42.59 13.12
CA GLU A 572 -5.62 43.76 12.40
C GLU A 572 -4.51 44.46 13.18
N LYS A 573 -3.43 44.83 12.49
CA LYS A 573 -2.34 45.67 13.02
C LYS A 573 -2.02 46.79 12.05
N MET A 574 -1.53 47.91 12.57
CA MET A 574 -1.25 49.14 11.81
C MET A 574 -0.27 48.95 10.65
N TYR A 575 0.63 47.95 10.75
CA TYR A 575 1.61 47.64 9.73
C TYR A 575 1.12 46.65 8.66
N HIS A 576 -0.07 46.05 8.80
CA HIS A 576 -0.61 45.18 7.76
C HIS A 576 -1.02 46.00 6.55
N THR A 577 -0.57 45.56 5.39
CA THR A 577 -0.80 46.22 4.10
C THR A 577 -1.85 45.51 3.25
N ASN A 578 -2.19 44.26 3.57
CA ASN A 578 -3.18 43.47 2.84
C ASN A 578 -4.18 42.84 3.80
N ARG A 579 -5.43 42.71 3.35
CA ARG A 579 -6.44 41.87 4.00
C ARG A 579 -7.20 41.06 2.95
N ARG A 580 -7.65 39.87 3.32
CA ARG A 580 -8.49 39.03 2.46
C ARG A 580 -9.64 38.42 3.24
N ARG A 581 -10.75 38.14 2.57
CA ARG A 581 -11.95 37.52 3.15
C ARG A 581 -12.43 36.38 2.28
N ARG A 582 -12.62 35.20 2.87
CA ARG A 582 -13.07 34.00 2.16
C ARG A 582 -14.60 33.97 2.09
N TRP A 583 -15.11 33.93 0.87
CA TRP A 583 -16.50 33.67 0.54
C TRP A 583 -16.64 32.21 0.13
N VAL A 584 -17.66 31.53 0.65
CA VAL A 584 -17.96 30.13 0.34
C VAL A 584 -19.43 29.98 -0.07
N ARG A 585 -19.70 29.01 -0.95
CA ARG A 585 -21.06 28.65 -1.34
C ARG A 585 -21.13 27.17 -1.72
N LEU A 586 -22.03 26.42 -1.09
CA LEU A 586 -22.17 24.99 -1.35
C LEU A 586 -23.01 24.71 -2.60
N ARG A 587 -22.49 23.86 -3.48
CA ARG A 587 -23.27 23.19 -4.54
C ARG A 587 -23.30 21.69 -4.34
N ARG A 588 -24.40 21.07 -4.77
CA ARG A 588 -24.63 19.61 -4.74
C ARG A 588 -24.96 19.10 -6.13
N ARG A 589 -24.49 17.90 -6.49
CA ARG A 589 -24.81 17.28 -7.79
C ARG A 589 -26.28 16.88 -7.85
N ASP A 590 -26.88 17.05 -9.02
CA ASP A 590 -28.25 16.61 -9.29
C ASP A 590 -28.27 15.12 -9.64
N LEU A 591 -28.74 14.27 -8.71
CA LEU A 591 -28.78 12.81 -8.87
C LEU A 591 -29.57 12.37 -10.12
N ALA A 592 -30.63 13.10 -10.50
CA ALA A 592 -31.44 12.80 -11.67
C ALA A 592 -30.69 13.08 -13.00
N GLN A 593 -29.84 14.12 -13.03
CA GLN A 593 -28.99 14.41 -14.18
C GLN A 593 -27.78 13.48 -14.23
N ILE A 594 -27.24 13.03 -13.08
CA ILE A 594 -26.19 12.00 -13.04
C ILE A 594 -26.68 10.67 -13.63
N GLU A 595 -27.90 10.24 -13.30
CA GLU A 595 -28.47 9.02 -13.90
C GLU A 595 -28.73 9.17 -15.41
N ALA A 596 -29.12 10.36 -15.87
CA ALA A 596 -29.27 10.64 -17.30
C ALA A 596 -27.93 10.66 -18.04
N VAL A 597 -26.89 11.25 -17.44
CA VAL A 597 -25.52 11.26 -17.98
C VAL A 597 -24.89 9.87 -17.92
N ARG A 598 -25.11 9.06 -16.87
CA ARG A 598 -24.65 7.66 -16.81
C ARG A 598 -25.33 6.79 -17.86
N LYS A 599 -26.64 6.97 -18.09
CA LYS A 599 -27.38 6.27 -19.15
C LYS A 599 -26.99 6.74 -20.55
N GLY A 600 -26.56 8.00 -20.71
CA GLY A 600 -26.02 8.55 -21.96
C GLY A 600 -24.54 8.20 -22.23
N ALA A 601 -23.71 8.12 -21.18
CA ALA A 601 -22.29 7.76 -21.26
C ALA A 601 -22.08 6.30 -21.71
N ALA A 602 -23.06 5.42 -21.45
CA ALA A 602 -23.12 4.08 -22.02
C ALA A 602 -23.19 4.05 -23.57
N ALA A 603 -23.46 5.20 -24.21
CA ALA A 603 -23.49 5.37 -25.66
C ALA A 603 -22.21 6.02 -26.26
N GLY A 604 -21.08 5.99 -25.55
CA GLY A 604 -19.78 6.44 -26.10
C GLY A 604 -19.56 7.95 -26.13
N GLU A 605 -20.47 8.74 -25.57
CA GLU A 605 -20.38 10.21 -25.56
C GLU A 605 -19.26 10.74 -24.66
N GLU A 606 -18.84 10.02 -23.62
CA GLU A 606 -17.75 10.46 -22.73
C GLU A 606 -16.39 10.41 -23.43
N GLN A 607 -16.17 9.42 -24.31
CA GLN A 607 -15.01 9.38 -25.21
C GLN A 607 -15.05 10.55 -26.20
N HIS A 608 -16.21 10.88 -26.79
CA HIS A 608 -16.37 12.05 -27.66
C HIS A 608 -16.20 13.39 -26.92
N PHE A 609 -16.62 13.51 -25.66
CA PHE A 609 -16.47 14.73 -24.85
C PHE A 609 -15.02 14.95 -24.41
N LEU A 610 -14.32 13.87 -24.02
CA LEU A 610 -12.88 13.88 -23.75
C LEU A 610 -12.05 14.09 -25.03
N GLN A 611 -12.48 13.57 -26.17
CA GLN A 611 -11.84 13.76 -27.49
C GLN A 611 -12.09 15.19 -28.03
N ALA A 612 -13.25 15.79 -27.73
CA ALA A 612 -13.56 17.20 -28.00
C ALA A 612 -12.82 18.17 -27.05
N ARG A 613 -12.57 17.79 -25.78
CA ARG A 613 -11.69 18.52 -24.85
C ARG A 613 -10.21 18.38 -25.26
N ARG A 614 -9.79 17.20 -25.75
CA ARG A 614 -8.44 16.93 -26.30
C ARG A 614 -8.16 17.74 -27.57
N SER A 615 -9.12 17.89 -28.48
CA SER A 615 -8.94 18.61 -29.75
C SER A 615 -8.86 20.14 -29.61
N ARG A 616 -9.32 20.71 -28.49
CA ARG A 616 -9.27 22.15 -28.23
C ARG A 616 -7.94 22.67 -27.66
N GLY A 617 -6.96 21.79 -27.38
CA GLY A 617 -5.56 22.16 -27.12
C GLY A 617 -5.32 23.17 -25.99
N MET A 618 -6.33 23.45 -25.16
CA MET A 618 -6.30 24.48 -24.13
C MET A 618 -7.28 24.08 -23.02
N LEU A 619 -6.74 23.65 -21.89
CA LEU A 619 -7.49 23.40 -20.66
C LEU A 619 -7.00 24.40 -19.61
N SER A 620 -7.30 25.68 -19.82
CA SER A 620 -7.30 26.65 -18.73
C SER A 620 -8.68 26.67 -18.08
N ARG A 621 -8.73 26.81 -16.77
CA ARG A 621 -9.99 26.98 -16.05
C ARG A 621 -10.58 28.34 -16.41
N GLN A 622 -11.90 28.47 -16.33
CA GLN A 622 -12.60 29.71 -16.59
C GLN A 622 -12.20 30.74 -15.52
N GLY A 623 -11.16 31.54 -15.79
CA GLY A 623 -10.60 32.51 -14.84
C GLY A 623 -9.07 32.71 -14.95
N ASP A 624 -8.33 31.77 -15.56
CA ASP A 624 -6.87 31.87 -15.60
C ASP A 624 -6.38 33.02 -16.51
N SER A 625 -5.59 33.95 -15.96
CA SER A 625 -4.86 34.99 -16.72
C SER A 625 -3.53 34.51 -17.29
N SER A 626 -3.05 33.34 -16.87
CA SER A 626 -1.84 32.67 -17.32
C SER A 626 -2.02 31.15 -17.30
N GLY A 627 -1.45 30.46 -18.28
CA GLY A 627 -1.62 29.02 -18.46
C GLY A 627 -0.46 28.46 -19.29
N GLY A 628 0.02 27.28 -18.94
CA GLY A 628 1.09 26.59 -19.66
C GLY A 628 0.55 25.51 -20.59
N ARG A 629 1.12 25.37 -21.80
CA ARG A 629 0.94 24.19 -22.65
C ARG A 629 2.15 23.28 -22.48
N SER A 630 1.94 22.04 -22.05
CA SER A 630 3.02 21.05 -22.06
C SER A 630 3.27 20.57 -23.50
N GLY A 631 4.44 20.90 -24.04
CA GLY A 631 4.94 20.34 -25.28
C GLY A 631 5.83 19.14 -24.95
N ARG A 632 5.49 17.96 -25.49
CA ARG A 632 6.35 16.77 -25.45
C ARG A 632 6.85 16.47 -26.85
N ALA A 633 8.13 16.16 -26.98
CA ALA A 633 8.63 15.46 -28.15
C ALA A 633 8.90 14.02 -27.75
N THR A 634 8.44 13.08 -28.57
CA THR A 634 8.76 11.67 -28.35
C THR A 634 10.26 11.51 -28.45
N GLY A 635 10.88 11.04 -27.38
CA GLY A 635 12.31 10.80 -27.34
C GLY A 635 12.76 9.83 -28.42
N PRO A 636 14.05 9.90 -28.77
CA PRO A 636 14.58 9.21 -29.92
C PRO A 636 14.41 7.68 -29.86
N HIS A 637 14.30 7.01 -31.00
CA HIS A 637 14.45 5.56 -31.11
C HIS A 637 15.91 5.24 -31.52
N PRO A 638 16.56 4.19 -30.97
CA PRO A 638 17.88 3.77 -31.42
C PRO A 638 17.79 3.16 -32.84
N THR A 639 18.76 3.48 -33.69
CA THR A 639 18.81 3.04 -35.10
C THR A 639 19.13 1.55 -35.26
N GLU A 640 19.63 0.90 -34.21
CA GLU A 640 19.83 -0.54 -34.10
C GLU A 640 18.95 -1.09 -32.95
N ARG A 641 18.66 -2.40 -32.95
CA ARG A 641 17.89 -3.14 -31.91
C ARG A 641 18.61 -3.15 -30.55
N VAL A 642 18.95 -1.98 -30.02
CA VAL A 642 19.46 -1.75 -28.67
C VAL A 642 18.27 -1.30 -27.83
N PRO A 643 17.95 -1.99 -26.73
CA PRO A 643 16.84 -1.59 -25.88
C PRO A 643 16.95 -0.12 -25.44
N ALA A 644 15.85 0.63 -25.60
CA ALA A 644 15.79 2.09 -25.42
C ALA A 644 16.05 2.58 -23.97
N CYS A 645 16.37 1.69 -23.04
CA CYS A 645 16.79 2.06 -21.68
C CYS A 645 18.32 1.99 -21.45
N LEU A 646 19.09 1.40 -22.38
CA LEU A 646 20.45 0.91 -22.14
C LEU A 646 21.59 1.91 -22.32
N THR A 647 21.27 3.10 -22.79
CA THR A 647 22.21 4.21 -22.73
C THR A 647 21.40 5.41 -22.30
N LEU A 648 21.63 5.91 -21.10
CA LEU A 648 21.19 7.24 -20.70
C LEU A 648 22.32 8.23 -20.97
N PRO A 649 22.45 8.79 -22.18
CA PRO A 649 23.01 10.12 -22.31
C PRO A 649 22.00 11.08 -21.71
N CYS A 650 22.45 11.92 -20.79
CA CYS A 650 21.79 13.20 -20.54
C CYS A 650 21.45 13.80 -21.91
N LEU A 651 20.20 14.19 -22.15
CA LEU A 651 19.92 15.20 -23.16
C LEU A 651 20.77 16.41 -22.76
N LEU A 652 21.93 16.56 -23.39
CA LEU A 652 22.88 17.62 -23.05
C LEU A 652 22.28 18.93 -23.52
N LEU A 653 21.79 19.71 -22.56
CA LEU A 653 21.65 21.16 -22.68
C LEU A 653 23.05 21.77 -22.80
N GLN A 654 23.66 21.72 -23.97
CA GLN A 654 24.79 22.60 -24.29
C GLN A 654 24.23 23.98 -24.62
N GLY A 655 24.25 24.90 -23.65
CA GLY A 655 23.71 26.23 -23.91
C GLY A 655 23.71 27.24 -22.77
N GLY A 656 24.66 27.15 -21.84
CA GLY A 656 25.02 28.25 -20.95
C GLY A 656 26.32 28.90 -21.40
N VAL A 657 26.49 29.18 -22.70
CA VAL A 657 27.48 30.18 -23.11
C VAL A 657 26.81 31.52 -22.85
N THR A 658 27.03 32.07 -21.66
CA THR A 658 26.98 33.53 -21.57
C THR A 658 28.12 34.01 -22.46
N ASP A 659 27.78 34.88 -23.40
CA ASP A 659 28.76 35.67 -24.14
C ASP A 659 29.35 36.70 -23.16
N ASP A 660 30.10 36.21 -22.16
CA ASP A 660 30.77 37.06 -21.18
C ASP A 660 32.23 37.22 -21.62
N ARG A 661 32.46 38.26 -22.41
CA ARG A 661 33.72 39.01 -22.34
C ARG A 661 33.77 39.76 -21.00
N SER A 662 33.92 39.03 -19.90
CA SER A 662 34.38 39.61 -18.64
C SER A 662 35.36 38.63 -17.99
N ASP A 663 36.62 39.02 -18.08
CA ASP A 663 37.75 38.41 -17.42
C ASP A 663 37.66 38.72 -15.92
N ASP A 664 37.07 37.81 -15.14
CA ASP A 664 37.24 37.80 -13.69
C ASP A 664 37.18 36.36 -13.17
N GLY A 665 38.35 35.85 -12.78
CA GLY A 665 38.56 34.50 -12.28
C GLY A 665 37.90 34.26 -10.93
N LYS A 666 36.66 33.75 -10.95
CA LYS A 666 36.04 32.95 -9.88
C LYS A 666 34.97 32.03 -10.48
N SER A 667 35.41 30.90 -11.04
CA SER A 667 34.52 29.83 -11.51
C SER A 667 33.93 29.07 -10.32
N ILE A 668 32.89 29.65 -9.69
CA ILE A 668 31.98 28.89 -8.84
C ILE A 668 30.98 28.18 -9.76
N SER A 669 31.07 26.86 -9.74
CA SER A 669 30.19 25.86 -10.35
C SER A 669 28.69 26.21 -10.29
N THR A 670 28.14 26.73 -11.40
CA THR A 670 26.70 26.82 -11.69
C THR A 670 26.15 25.59 -12.42
N LEU A 671 26.87 24.46 -12.37
CA LEU A 671 26.58 23.22 -13.12
C LEU A 671 25.50 22.29 -12.54
N SER A 672 24.74 22.67 -11.51
CA SER A 672 24.00 21.67 -10.70
C SER A 672 22.48 21.87 -10.53
N PHE A 673 21.84 22.93 -11.04
CA PHE A 673 20.40 23.18 -10.81
C PHE A 673 19.53 23.35 -12.08
N GLY A 674 20.00 22.92 -13.26
CA GLY A 674 19.34 23.26 -14.53
C GLY A 674 19.23 22.17 -15.60
N VAL A 675 19.70 20.94 -15.38
CA VAL A 675 19.58 19.89 -16.41
C VAL A 675 18.20 19.26 -16.35
N ASN A 676 17.34 19.57 -17.31
CA ASN A 676 16.06 18.90 -17.46
C ASN A 676 16.28 17.42 -17.79
N ARG A 677 15.66 16.54 -17.02
CA ARG A 677 15.88 15.09 -17.12
C ARG A 677 14.88 14.49 -18.11
N PRO A 678 15.27 13.56 -18.98
CA PRO A 678 14.31 12.85 -19.80
C PRO A 678 13.33 12.11 -18.88
N THR A 679 12.04 12.16 -19.21
CA THR A 679 11.03 11.39 -18.49
C THR A 679 10.85 10.05 -19.21
N ILE A 680 10.80 8.97 -18.44
CA ILE A 680 10.63 7.62 -19.01
C ILE A 680 9.22 7.16 -18.64
N SER A 681 8.52 6.60 -19.61
CA SER A 681 7.19 6.05 -19.39
C SER A 681 7.05 4.69 -20.06
N CYS A 682 6.35 3.79 -19.38
CA CYS A 682 5.90 2.52 -19.90
C CYS A 682 4.48 2.71 -20.42
N ILE A 683 4.26 2.45 -21.70
CA ILE A 683 2.99 2.75 -22.38
C ILE A 683 2.29 1.46 -22.76
N PHE A 684 1.00 1.42 -22.49
CA PHE A 684 0.11 0.31 -22.83
C PHE A 684 -0.86 0.75 -23.93
N ASP A 685 -0.93 -0.04 -24.99
CA ASP A 685 -1.86 0.17 -26.10
C ASP A 685 -3.28 -0.28 -25.76
N CYS A 686 -3.41 -1.21 -24.81
CA CYS A 686 -4.69 -1.69 -24.30
C CYS A 686 -4.67 -1.85 -22.78
N GLY A 687 -5.85 -1.74 -22.16
CA GLY A 687 -6.09 -2.08 -20.76
C GLY A 687 -7.17 -3.14 -20.62
N ASN A 688 -6.98 -4.05 -19.67
CA ASN A 688 -7.94 -5.09 -19.37
C ASN A 688 -9.04 -4.54 -18.49
N ARG A 689 -10.29 -4.74 -18.89
CA ARG A 689 -11.46 -4.27 -18.14
C ARG A 689 -11.92 -5.33 -17.16
N TYR A 690 -12.15 -4.92 -15.94
CA TYR A 690 -12.63 -5.75 -14.85
C TYR A 690 -13.84 -5.11 -14.16
N HIS A 691 -14.56 -5.96 -13.46
CA HIS A 691 -15.67 -5.62 -12.60
C HIS A 691 -15.45 -6.28 -11.25
N LEU A 692 -15.47 -5.52 -10.16
CA LEU A 692 -15.28 -6.07 -8.82
C LEU A 692 -16.61 -6.06 -8.06
N ARG A 693 -16.94 -7.21 -7.47
CA ARG A 693 -18.05 -7.37 -6.53
C ARG A 693 -17.50 -7.69 -5.16
N CYS A 694 -17.86 -6.87 -4.18
CA CYS A 694 -17.49 -7.06 -2.79
C CYS A 694 -18.73 -7.48 -2.01
N TYR A 695 -18.81 -8.74 -1.61
CA TYR A 695 -19.90 -9.32 -0.83
C TYR A 695 -19.62 -9.12 0.66
N MET A 696 -20.10 -8.01 1.21
CA MET A 696 -19.93 -7.59 2.60
C MET A 696 -21.06 -8.19 3.45
N TYR A 697 -20.78 -9.27 4.17
CA TYR A 697 -21.83 -10.00 4.89
C TYR A 697 -21.98 -9.55 6.35
N GLN A 698 -20.99 -9.83 7.20
CA GLN A 698 -21.02 -9.44 8.62
C GLN A 698 -19.62 -9.16 9.17
N ALA A 699 -19.54 -8.47 10.31
CA ALA A 699 -18.34 -8.46 11.15
C ALA A 699 -18.70 -8.89 12.58
N ARG A 700 -17.72 -9.33 13.36
CA ARG A 700 -17.89 -9.73 14.76
C ARG A 700 -16.75 -9.27 15.64
N ASP A 701 -17.04 -9.14 16.94
CA ASP A 701 -16.10 -8.77 18.00
C ASP A 701 -15.34 -7.46 17.70
N LEU A 702 -16.02 -6.48 17.11
CA LEU A 702 -15.44 -5.15 16.89
C LEU A 702 -15.17 -4.44 18.22
N ILE A 703 -14.18 -3.55 18.24
CA ILE A 703 -13.89 -2.69 19.39
C ILE A 703 -15.02 -1.67 19.61
N ALA A 704 -15.45 -1.47 20.85
CA ALA A 704 -16.39 -0.39 21.19
C ALA A 704 -15.64 0.93 21.31
N MET A 705 -16.12 1.96 20.61
CA MET A 705 -15.54 3.31 20.67
C MET A 705 -16.42 4.28 21.47
N ASP A 706 -17.75 4.08 21.50
CA ASP A 706 -18.66 4.99 22.20
C ASP A 706 -18.69 4.82 23.73
N LYS A 707 -19.10 5.91 24.40
CA LYS A 707 -19.26 5.97 25.86
C LYS A 707 -20.35 5.05 26.41
N ASP A 708 -21.28 4.62 25.57
CA ASP A 708 -22.33 3.66 25.91
C ASP A 708 -21.88 2.19 25.75
N SER A 709 -20.59 1.97 25.40
CA SER A 709 -19.98 0.66 25.14
C SER A 709 -20.45 -0.03 23.86
N PHE A 710 -21.02 0.73 22.92
CA PHE A 710 -21.37 0.26 21.58
C PHE A 710 -20.63 1.08 20.51
N SER A 711 -21.02 0.86 19.26
CA SER A 711 -20.57 1.60 18.08
C SER A 711 -21.67 1.51 17.01
N ASP A 712 -21.64 2.43 16.05
CA ASP A 712 -22.42 2.48 14.83
C ASP A 712 -21.54 2.14 13.60
N PRO A 713 -21.07 0.87 13.45
CA PRO A 713 -20.07 0.52 12.46
C PRO A 713 -20.55 0.59 11.00
N TYR A 714 -19.68 1.10 10.12
CA TYR A 714 -19.74 0.96 8.67
C TYR A 714 -18.36 0.65 8.09
N ALA A 715 -18.32 0.10 6.88
CA ALA A 715 -17.09 -0.27 6.19
C ALA A 715 -16.89 0.55 4.92
N ILE A 716 -15.67 1.01 4.68
CA ILE A 716 -15.20 1.60 3.43
C ILE A 716 -14.33 0.56 2.72
N VAL A 717 -14.71 0.21 1.49
CA VAL A 717 -13.97 -0.72 0.63
C VAL A 717 -13.28 0.08 -0.46
N SER A 718 -11.96 -0.03 -0.54
CA SER A 718 -11.11 0.66 -1.50
C SER A 718 -10.43 -0.34 -2.43
N PHE A 719 -10.54 -0.10 -3.74
CA PHE A 719 -9.89 -0.90 -4.77
C PHE A 719 -9.39 -0.04 -5.92
N LEU A 720 -8.07 0.00 -6.09
CA LEU A 720 -7.40 0.85 -7.08
C LEU A 720 -7.89 2.31 -6.98
N HIS A 721 -8.47 2.85 -8.05
CA HIS A 721 -8.87 4.26 -8.16
C HIS A 721 -10.31 4.54 -7.71
N GLN A 722 -10.95 3.60 -7.00
CA GLN A 722 -12.33 3.72 -6.54
C GLN A 722 -12.47 3.26 -5.08
N SER A 723 -13.36 3.91 -4.33
CA SER A 723 -13.82 3.43 -3.02
C SER A 723 -15.34 3.55 -2.89
N GLN A 724 -15.94 2.71 -2.04
CA GLN A 724 -17.37 2.71 -1.73
C GLN A 724 -17.59 2.39 -0.25
N LYS A 725 -18.71 2.85 0.31
CA LYS A 725 -19.08 2.62 1.71
C LYS A 725 -20.33 1.76 1.86
N THR A 726 -20.37 0.94 2.90
CA THR A 726 -21.57 0.20 3.31
C THR A 726 -22.56 1.10 4.04
N VAL A 727 -23.76 0.56 4.30
CA VAL A 727 -24.71 1.17 5.23
C VAL A 727 -24.16 1.16 6.67
N VAL A 728 -24.58 2.14 7.47
CA VAL A 728 -24.28 2.23 8.91
C VAL A 728 -25.27 1.35 9.67
N ILE A 729 -24.79 0.45 10.52
CA ILE A 729 -25.62 -0.35 11.43
C ILE A 729 -25.45 0.23 12.83
N LYS A 730 -26.55 0.63 13.48
CA LYS A 730 -26.48 1.30 14.77
C LYS A 730 -26.35 0.35 15.96
N ASN A 731 -25.64 0.78 17.00
CA ASN A 731 -25.62 0.21 18.34
C ASN A 731 -25.25 -1.29 18.35
N THR A 732 -24.16 -1.65 17.66
CA THR A 732 -23.69 -3.04 17.57
C THR A 732 -22.18 -3.15 17.34
N LEU A 733 -21.57 -4.20 17.91
CA LEU A 733 -20.19 -4.61 17.63
C LEU A 733 -20.13 -5.81 16.68
N ASN A 734 -21.29 -6.29 16.23
CA ASN A 734 -21.43 -7.46 15.36
C ASN A 734 -22.39 -7.14 14.19
N PRO A 735 -22.05 -6.16 13.33
CA PRO A 735 -22.94 -5.71 12.27
C PRO A 735 -23.13 -6.81 11.21
N THR A 736 -24.37 -6.96 10.74
CA THR A 736 -24.69 -7.74 9.54
C THR A 736 -25.18 -6.79 8.46
N TRP A 737 -24.31 -6.44 7.51
CA TRP A 737 -24.66 -5.53 6.41
C TRP A 737 -25.49 -6.24 5.34
N ASP A 738 -25.14 -7.50 5.01
CA ASP A 738 -25.71 -8.25 3.89
C ASP A 738 -25.78 -7.42 2.60
N GLN A 739 -24.65 -6.78 2.25
CA GLN A 739 -24.56 -5.80 1.17
C GLN A 739 -23.50 -6.21 0.14
N THR A 740 -23.82 -6.05 -1.15
CA THR A 740 -22.86 -6.16 -2.26
C THR A 740 -22.48 -4.77 -2.74
N LEU A 741 -21.19 -4.42 -2.69
CA LEU A 741 -20.65 -3.22 -3.34
C LEU A 741 -20.15 -3.58 -4.73
N ILE A 742 -20.43 -2.73 -5.71
CA ILE A 742 -20.20 -3.03 -7.12
C ILE A 742 -19.36 -1.94 -7.75
N PHE A 743 -18.13 -2.28 -8.15
CA PHE A 743 -17.20 -1.39 -8.83
C PHE A 743 -17.22 -1.69 -10.33
N TYR A 744 -17.66 -0.70 -11.10
CA TYR A 744 -17.77 -0.79 -12.55
C TYR A 744 -16.49 -0.29 -13.23
N GLU A 745 -16.22 -0.84 -14.41
CA GLU A 745 -15.22 -0.33 -15.36
C GLU A 745 -13.81 -0.15 -14.80
N ILE A 746 -13.35 -1.12 -14.02
CA ILE A 746 -11.99 -1.06 -13.47
C ILE A 746 -11.01 -1.47 -14.56
N GLU A 747 -10.18 -0.53 -14.99
CA GLU A 747 -9.11 -0.81 -15.94
C GLU A 747 -7.80 -1.16 -15.25
N ILE A 748 -7.26 -2.34 -15.57
CA ILE A 748 -5.96 -2.82 -15.10
C ILE A 748 -5.06 -3.03 -16.32
N PHE A 749 -3.93 -2.34 -16.34
CA PHE A 749 -2.92 -2.45 -17.39
C PHE A 749 -1.91 -3.53 -17.05
N GLY A 750 -1.50 -4.27 -18.08
CA GLY A 750 -0.56 -5.38 -17.95
C GLY A 750 -1.14 -6.72 -18.41
N ASP A 751 -0.34 -7.78 -18.31
CA ASP A 751 -0.76 -9.15 -18.64
C ASP A 751 -1.88 -9.62 -17.67
N PRO A 752 -3.04 -10.10 -18.17
CA PRO A 752 -4.07 -10.73 -17.34
C PRO A 752 -3.54 -11.84 -16.42
N GLN A 753 -2.53 -12.61 -16.85
CA GLN A 753 -1.94 -13.66 -16.02
C GLN A 753 -1.26 -13.07 -14.78
N ASN A 754 -0.59 -11.93 -14.90
CA ASN A 754 0.01 -11.25 -13.75
C ASN A 754 -1.04 -10.73 -12.77
N VAL A 755 -2.22 -10.33 -13.26
CA VAL A 755 -3.36 -9.97 -12.43
C VAL A 755 -3.94 -11.19 -11.71
N SER A 756 -3.96 -12.36 -12.36
CA SER A 756 -4.37 -13.61 -11.74
C SER A 756 -3.39 -14.07 -10.65
N ASP A 757 -2.09 -13.98 -10.92
CA ASP A 757 -1.04 -14.45 -10.00
C ASP A 757 -0.84 -13.49 -8.81
N SER A 758 -0.95 -12.17 -9.05
CA SER A 758 -0.78 -11.12 -8.05
C SER A 758 -1.85 -10.04 -8.21
N PRO A 759 -3.11 -10.33 -7.83
CA PRO A 759 -4.19 -9.37 -7.96
C PRO A 759 -3.98 -8.15 -7.06
N PRO A 760 -4.52 -6.98 -7.44
CA PRO A 760 -4.48 -5.81 -6.56
C PRO A 760 -5.16 -6.10 -5.22
N ASN A 761 -4.60 -5.59 -4.13
CA ASN A 761 -5.20 -5.75 -2.81
C ASN A 761 -6.46 -4.88 -2.68
N ILE A 762 -7.48 -5.44 -2.03
CA ILE A 762 -8.67 -4.73 -1.57
C ILE A 762 -8.42 -4.32 -0.13
N VAL A 763 -8.65 -3.05 0.19
CA VAL A 763 -8.51 -2.56 1.56
C VAL A 763 -9.91 -2.27 2.09
N VAL A 764 -10.26 -2.86 3.23
CA VAL A 764 -11.51 -2.59 3.93
C VAL A 764 -11.19 -1.94 5.26
N GLU A 765 -11.76 -0.76 5.50
CA GLU A 765 -11.59 -0.01 6.74
C GLU A 765 -12.94 0.16 7.42
N ILE A 766 -12.99 -0.19 8.69
CA ILE A 766 -14.20 -0.12 9.51
C ILE A 766 -14.10 1.11 10.39
N TYR A 767 -15.16 1.91 10.39
CA TYR A 767 -15.30 3.14 11.14
C TYR A 767 -16.56 3.10 11.99
N ASP A 768 -16.50 3.80 13.12
CA ASP A 768 -17.64 4.10 13.96
C ASP A 768 -18.25 5.44 13.52
N HIS A 769 -19.55 5.45 13.24
CA HIS A 769 -20.23 6.66 12.80
C HIS A 769 -20.69 7.51 13.98
N ASP A 770 -20.12 8.71 14.10
CA ASP A 770 -20.46 9.66 15.15
C ASP A 770 -21.47 10.70 14.67
N THR A 771 -22.56 10.90 15.43
CA THR A 771 -23.53 11.95 15.11
C THR A 771 -22.95 13.36 15.31
N TYR A 772 -21.99 13.50 16.23
CA TYR A 772 -21.33 14.76 16.55
C TYR A 772 -19.82 14.54 16.70
N GLY A 773 -19.05 14.75 15.63
CA GLY A 773 -17.62 14.52 15.65
C GLY A 773 -17.11 14.07 14.29
N ALA A 774 -15.87 13.58 14.28
CA ALA A 774 -15.32 12.86 13.13
C ALA A 774 -15.40 11.36 13.41
N ASP A 775 -15.86 10.59 12.43
CA ASP A 775 -15.99 9.13 12.53
C ASP A 775 -14.67 8.47 12.99
N GLU A 776 -14.77 7.53 13.94
CA GLU A 776 -13.59 6.94 14.59
C GLU A 776 -13.14 5.64 13.91
N PHE A 777 -11.84 5.53 13.60
CA PHE A 777 -11.27 4.34 12.96
C PHE A 777 -11.27 3.13 13.93
N MET A 778 -11.99 2.07 13.57
CA MET A 778 -12.09 0.83 14.37
C MET A 778 -11.01 -0.19 13.99
N GLY A 779 -10.67 -0.30 12.71
CA GLY A 779 -9.63 -1.20 12.22
C GLY A 779 -9.70 -1.46 10.72
N ARG A 780 -8.75 -2.23 10.18
CA ARG A 780 -8.63 -2.50 8.73
C ARG A 780 -8.36 -3.97 8.47
N CYS A 781 -8.85 -4.48 7.34
CA CYS A 781 -8.34 -5.71 6.74
C CYS A 781 -7.83 -5.45 5.31
N VAL A 782 -6.83 -6.23 4.90
CA VAL A 782 -6.30 -6.24 3.52
C VAL A 782 -6.61 -7.60 2.92
N CYS A 783 -7.45 -7.60 1.89
CA CYS A 783 -7.98 -8.79 1.24
C CYS A 783 -7.48 -8.90 -0.20
N ARG A 784 -7.58 -10.09 -0.79
CA ARG A 784 -7.31 -10.34 -2.21
C ARG A 784 -8.59 -10.75 -2.93
N PRO A 785 -8.86 -10.24 -4.14
CA PRO A 785 -9.99 -10.73 -4.92
C PRO A 785 -9.74 -12.13 -5.46
N SER A 786 -10.84 -12.86 -5.66
CA SER A 786 -10.88 -14.12 -6.39
C SER A 786 -11.31 -13.87 -7.83
N LEU A 787 -10.60 -14.47 -8.79
CA LEU A 787 -11.06 -14.56 -10.19
C LEU A 787 -11.99 -15.76 -10.42
N VAL A 788 -12.13 -16.65 -9.43
CA VAL A 788 -13.04 -17.80 -9.48
C VAL A 788 -14.48 -17.31 -9.32
N PRO A 789 -15.42 -17.75 -10.18
CA PRO A 789 -16.83 -17.39 -10.07
C PRO A 789 -17.42 -17.84 -8.74
N SER A 790 -18.35 -17.06 -8.19
CA SER A 790 -19.09 -17.39 -6.95
C SER A 790 -18.16 -17.73 -5.77
N PRO A 791 -17.34 -16.77 -5.31
CA PRO A 791 -16.42 -17.00 -4.20
C PRO A 791 -17.17 -17.32 -2.90
N ARG A 792 -16.54 -18.15 -2.05
CA ARG A 792 -17.06 -18.43 -0.70
C ARG A 792 -16.69 -17.31 0.26
N LEU A 793 -17.59 -17.03 1.20
CA LEU A 793 -17.33 -16.12 2.31
C LEU A 793 -16.19 -16.67 3.19
N SER A 794 -15.25 -15.80 3.55
CA SER A 794 -14.13 -16.09 4.44
C SER A 794 -13.98 -15.04 5.53
N TRP A 795 -13.54 -15.47 6.72
CA TRP A 795 -13.21 -14.57 7.82
C TRP A 795 -11.85 -13.92 7.60
N HIS A 796 -11.81 -12.60 7.68
CA HIS A 796 -10.61 -11.77 7.56
C HIS A 796 -10.39 -11.03 8.89
N PRO A 797 -9.21 -11.14 9.51
CA PRO A 797 -8.92 -10.45 10.76
C PRO A 797 -8.89 -8.93 10.54
N VAL A 798 -9.53 -8.18 11.45
CA VAL A 798 -9.54 -6.72 11.46
C VAL A 798 -8.43 -6.27 12.41
N VAL A 799 -7.44 -5.54 11.90
CA VAL A 799 -6.24 -5.17 12.64
C VAL A 799 -6.20 -3.66 12.88
N LYS A 800 -5.85 -3.28 14.11
CA LYS A 800 -5.54 -1.90 14.52
C LYS A 800 -4.27 -1.91 15.37
N ALA A 801 -3.25 -1.15 14.95
CA ALA A 801 -1.95 -1.08 15.63
C ALA A 801 -1.33 -2.46 15.96
N ASN A 802 -1.31 -3.37 14.97
CA ASN A 802 -0.83 -4.77 15.07
C ASN A 802 -1.59 -5.65 16.09
N ARG A 803 -2.79 -5.26 16.52
CA ARG A 803 -3.67 -6.09 17.35
C ARG A 803 -4.92 -6.46 16.57
N ASN A 804 -5.38 -7.70 16.72
CA ASN A 804 -6.67 -8.13 16.21
C ASN A 804 -7.79 -7.48 17.05
N VAL A 805 -8.69 -6.76 16.39
CA VAL A 805 -9.78 -5.96 17.01
C VAL A 805 -11.15 -6.32 16.44
N GLY A 806 -11.26 -7.49 15.80
CA GLY A 806 -12.50 -8.05 15.28
C GLY A 806 -12.24 -8.89 14.04
N GLU A 807 -13.29 -9.45 13.45
CA GLU A 807 -13.20 -10.23 12.21
C GLU A 807 -14.32 -9.82 11.24
N LEU A 808 -13.99 -9.75 9.95
CA LEU A 808 -14.90 -9.45 8.86
C LEU A 808 -15.17 -10.73 8.04
N LEU A 809 -16.44 -11.09 7.85
CA LEU A 809 -16.86 -12.14 6.93
C LEU A 809 -17.25 -11.50 5.58
N ALA A 810 -16.42 -11.70 4.57
CA ALA A 810 -16.63 -11.14 3.23
C ALA A 810 -16.11 -12.08 2.14
N ALA A 811 -16.51 -11.80 0.89
CA ALA A 811 -15.95 -12.41 -0.31
C ALA A 811 -15.79 -11.35 -1.40
N PHE A 812 -14.82 -11.53 -2.29
CA PHE A 812 -14.47 -10.56 -3.31
C PHE A 812 -14.28 -11.26 -4.66
N GLU A 813 -15.04 -10.87 -5.67
CA GLU A 813 -15.05 -11.47 -7.00
C GLU A 813 -14.61 -10.45 -8.05
N LEU A 814 -13.49 -10.70 -8.72
CA LEU A 814 -12.98 -9.88 -9.80
C LEU A 814 -13.28 -10.57 -11.13
N ILE A 815 -14.21 -9.99 -11.88
CA ILE A 815 -14.74 -10.53 -13.13
C ILE A 815 -14.04 -9.81 -14.29
N GLN A 816 -13.33 -10.56 -15.13
CA GLN A 816 -12.74 -10.03 -16.36
C GLN A 816 -13.83 -9.83 -17.42
N ARG A 817 -13.79 -8.70 -18.15
CA ARG A 817 -14.68 -8.44 -19.28
C ARG A 817 -14.03 -8.82 -20.60
N GLU A 818 -14.84 -9.25 -21.56
CA GLU A 818 -14.37 -9.80 -22.85
C GLU A 818 -13.69 -8.76 -23.75
N LYS A 819 -14.12 -7.49 -23.69
CA LYS A 819 -13.60 -6.42 -24.54
C LYS A 819 -12.54 -5.57 -23.81
N PRO A 820 -11.26 -5.63 -24.21
CA PRO A 820 -10.24 -4.73 -23.68
C PRO A 820 -10.51 -3.28 -24.11
N ALA A 821 -10.05 -2.31 -23.32
CA ALA A 821 -10.07 -0.90 -23.73
C ALA A 821 -8.83 -0.60 -24.59
N VAL A 822 -9.02 -0.05 -25.78
CA VAL A 822 -7.92 0.38 -26.66
C VAL A 822 -7.61 1.85 -26.40
N HIS A 823 -6.32 2.18 -26.22
CA HIS A 823 -5.84 3.53 -25.99
C HIS A 823 -4.92 3.97 -27.14
N HIS A 824 -5.25 5.09 -27.78
CA HIS A 824 -4.40 5.72 -28.79
C HIS A 824 -3.61 6.88 -28.20
N ILE A 825 -2.33 6.99 -28.56
CA ILE A 825 -1.46 8.12 -28.23
C ILE A 825 -1.51 9.11 -29.40
N PRO A 826 -1.86 10.40 -29.18
CA PRO A 826 -1.76 11.42 -30.22
C PRO A 826 -0.32 11.51 -30.77
N GLY A 827 -0.14 11.34 -32.09
CA GLY A 827 1.17 11.39 -32.77
C GLY A 827 1.86 10.04 -33.03
N PHE A 828 1.22 8.91 -32.68
CA PHE A 828 1.69 7.54 -32.99
C PHE A 828 0.72 6.79 -33.92
N GLU A 829 -0.01 7.53 -34.76
CA GLU A 829 -0.88 6.96 -35.77
C GLU A 829 0.00 6.28 -36.83
N ARG A 830 -0.22 4.98 -37.09
CA ARG A 830 0.40 4.34 -38.26
C ARG A 830 -0.28 4.90 -39.50
N GLU A 831 0.50 5.40 -40.45
CA GLU A 831 -0.01 5.93 -41.73
C GLU A 831 -0.72 4.88 -42.62
N GLU A 832 -0.75 3.61 -42.22
CA GLU A 832 -1.29 2.50 -43.03
C GLU A 832 -2.83 2.43 -43.07
N ASP A 833 -3.56 3.18 -42.25
CA ASP A 833 -5.04 3.18 -42.27
C ASP A 833 -5.65 4.21 -43.24
N SER A 834 -4.83 4.95 -43.99
CA SER A 834 -5.29 6.05 -44.87
C SER A 834 -5.54 5.66 -46.33
N GLU A 835 -5.08 4.51 -46.82
CA GLU A 835 -5.13 4.16 -48.25
C GLU A 835 -6.09 3.01 -48.61
N GLY A 836 -6.87 2.49 -47.65
CA GLY A 836 -7.79 1.36 -47.87
C GLY A 836 -9.18 1.71 -48.43
N ALA A 837 -9.53 2.99 -48.59
CA ALA A 837 -10.92 3.40 -48.88
C ALA A 837 -11.22 3.81 -50.33
N ALA A 838 -10.30 3.64 -51.29
CA ALA A 838 -10.55 4.04 -52.68
C ALA A 838 -9.77 3.22 -53.72
N ALA A 839 -10.23 2.01 -54.08
CA ALA A 839 -10.17 1.45 -55.44
C ALA A 839 -10.65 -0.01 -55.47
N TRP A 840 -11.92 -0.24 -55.84
CA TRP A 840 -12.35 -1.51 -56.42
C TRP A 840 -12.62 -1.30 -57.90
N GLY A 841 -11.74 -1.80 -58.76
CA GLY A 841 -11.93 -1.77 -60.21
C GLY A 841 -10.78 -2.39 -61.00
N GLY A 842 -10.85 -3.71 -61.23
CA GLY A 842 -10.33 -4.33 -62.46
C GLY A 842 -9.00 -5.08 -62.40
N GLY A 843 -9.09 -6.41 -62.27
CA GLY A 843 -8.59 -7.40 -63.23
C GLY A 843 -7.09 -7.57 -63.51
N GLY A 844 -6.61 -8.82 -63.36
CA GLY A 844 -5.65 -9.43 -64.30
C GLY A 844 -4.32 -9.93 -63.71
N ASP A 845 -4.26 -11.25 -63.51
CA ASP A 845 -3.15 -12.19 -63.74
C ASP A 845 -1.69 -11.88 -63.32
N GLY A 846 -1.10 -12.81 -62.54
CA GLY A 846 0.20 -13.40 -62.90
C GLY A 846 1.35 -13.45 -61.87
N VAL A 847 1.40 -14.55 -61.10
CA VAL A 847 2.58 -15.39 -60.72
C VAL A 847 3.72 -14.87 -59.80
N GLY A 848 3.81 -15.50 -58.60
CA GLY A 848 5.03 -15.96 -57.86
C GLY A 848 5.75 -14.92 -56.97
N VAL A 849 6.00 -15.09 -55.66
CA VAL A 849 6.70 -16.15 -54.89
C VAL A 849 6.47 -15.88 -53.36
N PRO A 850 6.52 -16.85 -52.41
CA PRO A 850 5.87 -16.73 -51.09
C PRO A 850 6.77 -16.18 -49.95
N SER A 851 6.19 -15.42 -49.01
CA SER A 851 6.76 -15.22 -47.67
C SER A 851 5.71 -15.08 -46.57
N TRP A 852 5.74 -16.03 -45.63
CA TRP A 852 5.46 -15.92 -44.19
C TRP A 852 4.20 -15.14 -43.77
N HIS A 853 3.04 -15.80 -43.88
CA HIS A 853 1.91 -15.59 -42.99
C HIS A 853 1.79 -16.81 -42.07
N ASP A 854 1.87 -16.60 -40.76
CA ASP A 854 0.92 -17.19 -39.80
C ASP A 854 1.12 -16.56 -38.40
N LEU A 855 -0.01 -16.37 -37.71
CA LEU A 855 -0.22 -15.68 -36.42
C LEU A 855 -0.63 -14.20 -36.49
N THR A 856 -1.64 -13.89 -37.32
CA THR A 856 -2.57 -12.77 -37.08
C THR A 856 -3.83 -13.27 -36.39
N CYS A 857 -4.16 -12.61 -35.28
CA CYS A 857 -5.37 -12.77 -34.48
C CYS A 857 -6.64 -12.60 -35.35
N PRO A 858 -7.54 -13.60 -35.45
CA PRO A 858 -8.74 -13.48 -36.26
C PRO A 858 -9.95 -13.11 -35.38
N SER A 859 -10.25 -11.81 -35.21
CA SER A 859 -11.62 -11.32 -34.92
C SER A 859 -11.68 -9.80 -34.69
N CYS A 860 -11.53 -8.99 -35.74
CA CYS A 860 -11.84 -7.56 -35.70
C CYS A 860 -12.68 -7.14 -36.91
N LEU A 861 -13.88 -7.71 -37.05
CA LEU A 861 -14.94 -7.15 -37.90
C LEU A 861 -16.29 -7.44 -37.22
N CYS A 862 -16.78 -6.51 -36.40
CA CYS A 862 -18.16 -6.51 -35.91
C CYS A 862 -18.70 -5.06 -35.88
N PRO A 863 -19.93 -4.82 -36.35
CA PRO A 863 -20.57 -3.49 -36.36
C PRO A 863 -20.94 -3.04 -34.94
N LEU A 864 -20.99 -1.72 -34.72
CA LEU A 864 -21.40 -1.09 -33.45
C LEU A 864 -22.68 -1.72 -32.87
N GLN A 865 -22.53 -2.48 -31.79
CA GLN A 865 -23.60 -2.87 -30.88
C GLN A 865 -23.27 -2.32 -29.48
N SER A 866 -24.31 -1.89 -28.76
CA SER A 866 -24.26 -1.16 -27.47
C SER A 866 -23.30 -1.75 -26.43
N ALA A 867 -22.60 -0.88 -25.68
CA ALA A 867 -21.58 -1.23 -24.68
C ALA A 867 -22.06 -2.04 -23.46
N ASP A 868 -23.38 -2.20 -23.30
CA ASP A 868 -24.03 -2.83 -22.13
C ASP A 868 -24.19 -4.36 -22.21
N SER A 869 -23.84 -5.02 -23.32
CA SER A 869 -24.14 -6.45 -23.52
C SER A 869 -23.35 -7.42 -22.61
N ASP A 870 -22.20 -7.00 -22.07
CA ASP A 870 -21.24 -7.92 -21.42
C ASP A 870 -21.15 -7.67 -19.89
N LEU A 871 -22.17 -7.07 -19.26
CA LEU A 871 -22.22 -6.86 -17.81
C LEU A 871 -22.97 -7.99 -17.11
N PRO A 872 -22.41 -8.63 -16.06
CA PRO A 872 -23.14 -9.65 -15.30
C PRO A 872 -24.34 -9.00 -14.59
N TYR A 873 -25.48 -9.70 -14.58
CA TYR A 873 -26.71 -9.20 -13.96
C TYR A 873 -26.45 -8.73 -12.52
N PRO A 874 -26.90 -7.52 -12.14
CA PRO A 874 -26.70 -7.03 -10.79
C PRO A 874 -27.44 -7.92 -9.78
N PRO A 875 -26.93 -8.07 -8.55
CA PRO A 875 -27.62 -8.77 -7.48
C PRO A 875 -29.00 -8.15 -7.17
N PRO A 876 -29.89 -8.87 -6.44
CA PRO A 876 -31.15 -8.32 -5.98
C PRO A 876 -30.93 -7.10 -5.07
N GLN A 877 -31.76 -6.07 -5.20
CA GLN A 877 -31.72 -4.87 -4.36
C GLN A 877 -32.73 -4.95 -3.21
N ARG A 878 -32.36 -4.47 -2.02
CA ARG A 878 -33.30 -4.24 -0.90
C ARG A 878 -33.87 -2.82 -0.93
N GLU A 879 -33.00 -1.86 -1.20
CA GLU A 879 -33.28 -0.43 -1.30
C GLU A 879 -32.56 0.12 -2.55
N PRO A 880 -32.93 1.30 -3.08
CA PRO A 880 -32.26 1.90 -4.23
C PRO A 880 -30.74 1.99 -3.99
N ASN A 881 -29.95 1.42 -4.90
CA ASN A 881 -28.48 1.34 -4.80
C ASN A 881 -27.92 0.50 -3.63
N VAL A 882 -28.74 -0.30 -2.95
CA VAL A 882 -28.32 -1.26 -1.91
C VAL A 882 -28.57 -2.68 -2.40
N TYR A 883 -27.54 -3.29 -2.99
CA TYR A 883 -27.56 -4.66 -3.47
C TYR A 883 -27.32 -5.64 -2.33
N MET A 884 -28.07 -6.74 -2.29
CA MET A 884 -27.90 -7.80 -1.28
C MET A 884 -26.86 -8.83 -1.73
N VAL A 885 -26.31 -9.60 -0.79
CA VAL A 885 -25.46 -10.75 -1.16
C VAL A 885 -26.33 -11.84 -1.84
N PRO A 886 -25.92 -12.40 -3.00
CA PRO A 886 -26.68 -13.45 -3.69
C PRO A 886 -26.86 -14.73 -2.86
N GLN A 887 -27.98 -15.44 -3.05
CA GLN A 887 -28.28 -16.67 -2.30
C GLN A 887 -27.27 -17.81 -2.51
N GLY A 888 -26.60 -17.85 -3.67
CA GLY A 888 -25.54 -18.86 -3.92
C GLY A 888 -24.26 -18.63 -3.13
N ILE A 889 -24.05 -17.43 -2.60
CA ILE A 889 -22.89 -17.05 -1.78
C ILE A 889 -23.25 -17.01 -0.30
N LYS A 890 -24.52 -16.70 0.01
CA LYS A 890 -25.04 -16.68 1.38
C LYS A 890 -24.91 -18.05 2.05
N PRO A 891 -24.65 -18.08 3.37
CA PRO A 891 -24.74 -19.31 4.13
C PRO A 891 -26.14 -19.92 4.03
N VAL A 892 -26.22 -21.24 3.82
CA VAL A 892 -27.49 -21.96 3.85
C VAL A 892 -28.02 -21.98 5.28
N LEU A 893 -29.20 -21.41 5.51
CA LEU A 893 -29.80 -21.33 6.83
C LEU A 893 -30.68 -22.55 7.12
N GLN A 894 -30.63 -23.04 8.35
CA GLN A 894 -31.52 -24.05 8.91
C GLN A 894 -32.28 -23.49 10.11
N ARG A 895 -33.46 -24.04 10.39
CA ARG A 895 -34.27 -23.67 11.54
C ARG A 895 -33.64 -24.29 12.79
N THR A 896 -33.21 -23.46 13.73
CA THR A 896 -32.55 -23.87 14.96
C THR A 896 -33.32 -23.32 16.15
N ALA A 897 -33.64 -24.17 17.11
CA ALA A 897 -34.16 -23.76 18.40
C ALA A 897 -32.98 -23.54 19.36
N ILE A 898 -32.98 -22.41 20.06
CA ILE A 898 -31.99 -22.10 21.09
C ILE A 898 -32.75 -21.97 22.41
N GLU A 899 -32.43 -22.84 23.35
CA GLU A 899 -32.92 -22.79 24.72
C GLU A 899 -31.82 -22.23 25.63
N ILE A 900 -32.16 -21.21 26.42
CA ILE A 900 -31.24 -20.49 27.28
C ILE A 900 -31.76 -20.57 28.71
N LEU A 901 -30.97 -21.13 29.62
CA LEU A 901 -31.28 -21.21 31.04
C LEU A 901 -30.58 -20.07 31.80
N ALA A 902 -31.30 -18.99 32.08
CA ALA A 902 -30.84 -17.80 32.81
C ALA A 902 -31.27 -17.86 34.28
N TRP A 903 -30.37 -18.26 35.19
CA TRP A 903 -30.71 -18.54 36.59
C TRP A 903 -30.72 -17.27 37.46
N GLY A 904 -29.74 -16.38 37.28
CA GLY A 904 -29.65 -15.13 38.03
C GLY A 904 -28.42 -14.31 37.69
N LEU A 905 -28.32 -13.11 38.28
CA LEU A 905 -27.22 -12.17 38.11
C LEU A 905 -26.54 -11.91 39.47
N ARG A 906 -25.21 -11.89 39.53
CA ARG A 906 -24.45 -11.65 40.78
C ARG A 906 -23.40 -10.57 40.57
N ASN A 907 -22.95 -9.95 41.67
CA ASN A 907 -21.81 -9.02 41.71
C ASN A 907 -21.88 -7.84 40.70
N LEU A 908 -23.08 -7.33 40.42
CA LEU A 908 -23.27 -6.17 39.54
C LEU A 908 -22.70 -4.89 40.18
N LYS A 909 -21.78 -4.23 39.46
CA LYS A 909 -21.20 -2.94 39.89
C LYS A 909 -22.15 -1.77 39.62
N SER A 910 -21.97 -0.67 40.34
CA SER A 910 -22.66 0.58 40.06
C SER A 910 -22.29 1.08 38.65
N TYR A 911 -23.29 1.55 37.90
CA TYR A 911 -23.12 2.06 36.54
C TYR A 911 -23.61 3.51 36.46
N GLN A 912 -22.78 4.41 35.92
CA GLN A 912 -23.01 5.86 35.90
C GLN A 912 -23.37 6.41 37.30
N LEU A 913 -22.53 6.11 38.29
CA LEU A 913 -22.65 6.54 39.70
C LEU A 913 -23.92 6.07 40.44
N ALA A 914 -24.73 5.18 39.85
CA ALA A 914 -25.92 4.62 40.50
C ALA A 914 -25.83 3.09 40.61
N SER A 915 -26.31 2.53 41.73
CA SER A 915 -26.34 1.07 41.91
C SER A 915 -27.42 0.44 41.02
N VAL A 916 -27.07 -0.67 40.35
CA VAL A 916 -28.02 -1.48 39.58
C VAL A 916 -29.01 -2.13 40.55
N THR A 917 -30.31 -1.97 40.30
CA THR A 917 -31.36 -2.46 41.21
C THR A 917 -32.38 -3.35 40.53
N SER A 918 -32.78 -3.02 39.29
CA SER A 918 -33.85 -3.73 38.59
C SER A 918 -33.40 -4.26 37.21
N PRO A 919 -32.46 -5.22 37.16
CA PRO A 919 -31.91 -5.70 35.90
C PRO A 919 -32.83 -6.69 35.17
N SER A 920 -32.70 -6.75 33.85
CA SER A 920 -33.25 -7.78 32.96
C SER A 920 -32.19 -8.26 31.97
N LEU A 921 -32.30 -9.50 31.50
CA LEU A 921 -31.44 -10.07 30.46
C LEU A 921 -32.06 -9.85 29.08
N LEU A 922 -31.24 -9.50 28.09
CA LEU A 922 -31.60 -9.46 26.67
C LEU A 922 -30.61 -10.34 25.91
N VAL A 923 -31.11 -11.35 25.21
CA VAL A 923 -30.30 -12.24 24.38
C VAL A 923 -30.61 -11.98 22.92
N GLU A 924 -29.56 -11.86 22.12
CA GLU A 924 -29.61 -11.53 20.69
C GLU A 924 -28.84 -12.60 19.91
N CYS A 925 -29.46 -13.16 18.87
CA CYS A 925 -28.80 -14.10 17.95
C CYS A 925 -29.49 -14.10 16.59
N GLY A 926 -28.72 -13.99 15.51
CA GLY A 926 -29.24 -14.08 14.14
C GLY A 926 -30.37 -13.09 13.84
N GLY A 927 -30.31 -11.87 14.40
CA GLY A 927 -31.33 -10.82 14.25
C GLY A 927 -32.61 -11.03 15.08
N GLN A 928 -32.69 -12.09 15.89
CA GLN A 928 -33.78 -12.32 16.85
C GLN A 928 -33.36 -11.90 18.25
N LEU A 929 -34.32 -11.39 19.02
CA LEU A 929 -34.13 -10.89 20.37
C LEU A 929 -35.11 -11.58 21.32
N VAL A 930 -34.61 -12.08 22.45
CA VAL A 930 -35.44 -12.60 23.54
C VAL A 930 -35.05 -11.91 24.85
N GLN A 931 -36.01 -11.35 25.56
CA GLN A 931 -35.78 -10.63 26.81
C GLN A 931 -36.40 -11.38 27.99
N SER A 932 -35.68 -11.45 29.11
CA SER A 932 -36.20 -11.98 30.36
C SER A 932 -37.16 -11.01 31.05
N CYS A 933 -37.87 -11.52 32.06
CA CYS A 933 -38.54 -10.69 33.05
C CYS A 933 -37.53 -9.82 33.83
N VAL A 934 -38.02 -8.67 34.33
CA VAL A 934 -37.23 -7.76 35.16
C VAL A 934 -37.13 -8.32 36.57
N ILE A 935 -35.92 -8.46 37.09
CA ILE A 935 -35.68 -8.74 38.51
C ILE A 935 -36.07 -7.48 39.29
N LYS A 936 -37.08 -7.55 40.15
CA LYS A 936 -37.61 -6.37 40.87
C LYS A 936 -36.60 -5.71 41.81
N ASN A 937 -35.73 -6.52 42.43
CA ASN A 937 -34.65 -6.03 43.29
C ASN A 937 -33.54 -7.08 43.39
N VAL A 938 -32.48 -6.89 42.61
CA VAL A 938 -31.36 -7.84 42.52
C VAL A 938 -30.60 -8.01 43.85
N LYS A 939 -30.64 -7.01 44.75
CA LYS A 939 -30.01 -7.10 46.08
C LYS A 939 -30.80 -7.98 47.05
N LYS A 940 -32.10 -8.19 46.79
CA LYS A 940 -32.98 -9.01 47.63
C LYS A 940 -33.16 -10.41 47.07
N ASN A 941 -33.41 -10.52 45.77
CA ASN A 941 -33.48 -11.78 45.06
C ASN A 941 -32.74 -11.61 43.73
N PRO A 942 -31.55 -12.19 43.59
CA PRO A 942 -30.74 -12.05 42.38
C PRO A 942 -31.11 -13.03 41.26
N ASN A 943 -32.16 -13.85 41.43
CA ASN A 943 -32.61 -14.85 40.45
C ASN A 943 -33.78 -14.36 39.59
N PHE A 944 -33.92 -14.93 38.39
CA PHE A 944 -35.06 -14.66 37.51
C PHE A 944 -36.27 -15.51 37.91
N ASP A 945 -37.47 -14.92 37.90
CA ASP A 945 -38.72 -15.65 38.19
C ASP A 945 -39.02 -16.69 37.09
N VAL A 946 -38.64 -16.41 35.84
CA VAL A 946 -38.68 -17.34 34.70
C VAL A 946 -37.27 -17.45 34.16
N CYS A 947 -36.65 -18.62 34.33
CA CYS A 947 -35.26 -18.86 33.95
C CYS A 947 -35.09 -19.45 32.54
N VAL A 948 -36.16 -19.92 31.89
CA VAL A 948 -36.08 -20.47 30.53
C VAL A 948 -36.43 -19.39 29.52
N LEU A 949 -35.49 -19.08 28.62
CA LEU A 949 -35.73 -18.28 27.43
C LEU A 949 -35.61 -19.19 26.21
N PHE A 950 -36.56 -19.08 25.31
CA PHE A 950 -36.59 -19.86 24.08
C PHE A 950 -36.62 -18.92 22.90
N MET A 951 -35.76 -19.17 21.92
CA MET A 951 -35.77 -18.43 20.66
C MET A 951 -35.66 -19.39 19.47
N GLU A 952 -36.46 -19.13 18.46
CA GLU A 952 -36.41 -19.83 17.18
C GLU A 952 -35.70 -18.95 16.18
N VAL A 953 -34.56 -19.42 15.65
CA VAL A 953 -33.67 -18.63 14.79
C VAL A 953 -33.33 -19.44 13.54
N ARG A 954 -33.12 -18.75 12.42
CA ARG A 954 -32.53 -19.36 11.22
C ARG A 954 -31.02 -19.16 11.25
N LEU A 955 -30.29 -20.20 11.66
CA LEU A 955 -28.84 -20.17 11.75
C LEU A 955 -28.19 -20.88 10.55
N PRO A 956 -26.98 -20.51 10.14
CA PRO A 956 -26.23 -21.25 9.13
C PRO A 956 -26.08 -22.73 9.49
N LYS A 957 -26.25 -23.59 8.49
CA LYS A 957 -26.00 -25.04 8.61
C LYS A 957 -24.52 -25.32 8.89
N GLU A 958 -23.64 -24.54 8.27
CA GLU A 958 -22.21 -24.56 8.53
C GLU A 958 -21.90 -23.65 9.72
N SER A 959 -21.41 -24.24 10.82
CA SER A 959 -21.08 -23.56 12.07
C SER A 959 -20.09 -22.41 11.90
N LEU A 960 -19.19 -22.50 10.91
CA LEU A 960 -18.22 -21.45 10.55
C LEU A 960 -18.87 -20.08 10.32
N TYR A 961 -20.08 -20.05 9.78
CA TYR A 961 -20.81 -18.83 9.47
C TYR A 961 -21.76 -18.40 10.59
N GLY A 962 -21.87 -19.20 11.65
CA GLY A 962 -22.77 -18.95 12.78
C GLY A 962 -22.56 -17.57 13.39
N PRO A 963 -23.62 -16.76 13.54
CA PRO A 963 -23.52 -15.50 14.28
C PRO A 963 -23.31 -15.79 15.77
N PRO A 964 -22.63 -14.89 16.51
CA PRO A 964 -22.49 -15.05 17.95
C PRO A 964 -23.83 -14.88 18.67
N ILE A 965 -23.95 -15.46 19.87
CA ILE A 965 -25.01 -15.11 20.82
C ILE A 965 -24.52 -13.97 21.70
N ILE A 966 -25.26 -12.86 21.72
CA ILE A 966 -24.94 -11.69 22.53
C ILE A 966 -25.92 -11.65 23.70
N VAL A 967 -25.40 -11.57 24.91
CA VAL A 967 -26.17 -11.50 26.15
C VAL A 967 -25.91 -10.16 26.82
N LYS A 968 -26.94 -9.32 26.91
CA LYS A 968 -26.89 -7.96 27.47
C LYS A 968 -27.67 -7.92 28.78
N VAL A 969 -27.13 -7.24 29.79
CA VAL A 969 -27.82 -6.94 31.05
C VAL A 969 -28.29 -5.50 31.02
N ILE A 970 -29.60 -5.27 31.16
CA ILE A 970 -30.25 -3.96 31.11
C ILE A 970 -30.76 -3.59 32.49
N ASP A 971 -30.36 -2.44 33.04
CA ASP A 971 -30.88 -1.92 34.32
C ASP A 971 -32.12 -1.05 34.06
N ASN A 972 -33.29 -1.45 34.58
CA ASN A 972 -34.55 -0.74 34.35
C ASN A 972 -34.75 0.32 35.44
N ARG A 973 -34.44 1.58 35.12
CA ARG A 973 -34.49 2.70 36.07
C ARG A 973 -35.83 3.46 35.99
N PRO A 974 -36.18 4.24 37.02
CA PRO A 974 -37.32 5.17 36.96
C PRO A 974 -37.24 6.12 35.75
N PHE A 975 -38.39 6.62 35.31
CA PHE A 975 -38.54 7.52 34.15
C PHE A 975 -38.14 6.92 32.79
N GLY A 976 -38.17 5.58 32.66
CA GLY A 976 -38.01 4.88 31.38
C GLY A 976 -36.55 4.73 30.90
N ARG A 977 -35.57 5.08 31.74
CA ARG A 977 -34.15 4.96 31.39
C ARG A 977 -33.70 3.50 31.54
N ARG A 978 -33.14 2.91 30.48
CA ARG A 978 -32.76 1.49 30.42
C ARG A 978 -31.31 1.29 29.95
N PRO A 979 -30.29 1.73 30.73
CA PRO A 979 -28.89 1.52 30.33
C PRO A 979 -28.53 0.03 30.30
N VAL A 980 -27.70 -0.35 29.31
CA VAL A 980 -26.98 -1.62 29.34
C VAL A 980 -25.84 -1.50 30.35
N VAL A 981 -25.77 -2.42 31.31
CA VAL A 981 -24.82 -2.40 32.42
C VAL A 981 -23.79 -3.54 32.37
N GLY A 982 -23.94 -4.45 31.40
CA GLY A 982 -22.99 -5.52 31.12
C GLY A 982 -23.34 -6.26 29.83
N GLN A 983 -22.34 -6.85 29.18
CA GLN A 983 -22.50 -7.65 27.96
C GLN A 983 -21.54 -8.85 27.98
N CYS A 984 -21.98 -9.97 27.40
CA CYS A 984 -21.18 -11.14 27.10
C CYS A 984 -21.48 -11.60 25.66
N THR A 985 -20.46 -12.10 24.95
CA THR A 985 -20.58 -12.62 23.58
C THR A 985 -20.10 -14.08 23.57
N ILE A 986 -20.97 -15.01 23.16
CA ILE A 986 -20.65 -16.42 22.93
C ILE A 986 -20.35 -16.58 21.44
N ARG A 987 -19.10 -16.89 21.11
CA ARG A 987 -18.57 -16.82 19.73
C ARG A 987 -18.94 -18.00 18.84
N SER A 988 -19.08 -19.18 19.42
CA SER A 988 -19.37 -20.42 18.70
C SER A 988 -20.48 -21.18 19.42
N LEU A 989 -21.39 -21.74 18.63
CA LEU A 989 -22.44 -22.63 19.11
C LEU A 989 -22.11 -24.10 18.89
N GLU A 990 -20.92 -24.41 18.36
CA GLU A 990 -20.51 -25.79 18.08
C GLU A 990 -20.57 -26.68 19.32
N ASP A 991 -20.07 -26.18 20.45
CA ASP A 991 -20.05 -26.93 21.71
C ASP A 991 -21.45 -27.14 22.32
N PHE A 992 -22.43 -26.35 21.88
CA PHE A 992 -23.82 -26.38 22.37
C PHE A 992 -24.78 -27.06 21.37
N TYR A 993 -24.29 -27.49 20.22
CA TYR A 993 -25.12 -28.08 19.18
C TYR A 993 -25.50 -29.52 19.54
N CYS A 994 -26.81 -29.77 19.63
CA CYS A 994 -27.38 -31.10 19.81
C CYS A 994 -28.25 -31.44 18.60
N ASP A 995 -28.02 -32.62 17.99
CA ASP A 995 -28.91 -33.16 16.96
C ASP A 995 -29.92 -34.10 17.65
N PRO A 996 -31.19 -33.68 17.80
CA PRO A 996 -32.20 -34.46 18.52
C PRO A 996 -32.54 -35.80 17.84
N TYR A 997 -32.12 -36.02 16.58
CA TYR A 997 -32.39 -37.26 15.83
C TYR A 997 -31.20 -38.23 15.83
N ARG A 998 -30.07 -37.85 16.42
CA ARG A 998 -28.85 -38.67 16.41
C ARG A 998 -28.94 -39.89 17.35
N GLU A 999 -29.81 -39.84 18.36
CA GLU A 999 -30.02 -40.94 19.31
C GLU A 999 -30.94 -42.06 18.77
N GLU A 1000 -31.68 -41.86 17.67
CA GLU A 1000 -32.57 -42.90 17.12
C GLU A 1000 -31.88 -43.89 16.17
N MET A 1001 -30.64 -43.61 15.73
CA MET A 1001 -29.93 -44.40 14.70
C MET A 1001 -28.75 -45.24 15.22
N GLY A 1002 -28.61 -45.39 16.55
CA GLY A 1002 -27.61 -46.26 17.18
C GLY A 1002 -28.28 -47.32 18.05
N GLY A 1003 -28.56 -48.50 17.49
CA GLY A 1003 -28.82 -49.69 18.29
C GLY A 1003 -27.63 -50.02 19.21
N PRO A 1004 -27.85 -50.68 20.37
CA PRO A 1004 -26.81 -50.85 21.37
C PRO A 1004 -25.66 -51.69 20.81
N GLN A 1005 -24.52 -51.07 20.56
CA GLN A 1005 -23.29 -51.78 20.29
C GLN A 1005 -22.57 -51.99 21.63
N GLU A 1006 -22.37 -53.26 21.97
CA GLU A 1006 -21.80 -53.74 23.22
C GLU A 1006 -20.53 -52.97 23.60
N LEU A 1007 -20.57 -52.34 24.78
CA LEU A 1007 -19.40 -51.85 25.48
C LEU A 1007 -18.54 -53.06 25.90
N SER A 1008 -17.32 -53.16 25.39
CA SER A 1008 -16.29 -53.96 26.03
C SER A 1008 -15.80 -53.23 27.28
N ASP A 1009 -16.03 -53.85 28.43
CA ASP A 1009 -15.52 -53.44 29.74
C ASP A 1009 -14.02 -53.13 29.70
N ASP A 1010 -13.63 -51.91 30.06
CA ASP A 1010 -12.52 -51.74 30.98
C ASP A 1010 -12.80 -50.61 31.97
N VAL A 1011 -12.52 -50.92 33.23
CA VAL A 1011 -13.08 -50.29 34.42
C VAL A 1011 -12.20 -49.12 34.87
N SER A 1012 -12.77 -47.92 34.90
CA SER A 1012 -12.45 -46.94 35.96
C SER A 1012 -13.65 -46.00 36.19
N LEU A 1013 -14.56 -46.47 37.05
CA LEU A 1013 -15.64 -45.65 37.60
C LEU A 1013 -15.07 -44.70 38.66
N THR A 1014 -14.77 -43.48 38.23
CA THR A 1014 -14.92 -42.29 39.08
C THR A 1014 -15.93 -41.38 38.37
N PRO A 1015 -17.04 -40.96 39.01
CA PRO A 1015 -17.97 -40.02 38.40
C PRO A 1015 -17.22 -38.74 38.09
N ARG A 1016 -17.19 -38.32 36.82
CA ARG A 1016 -16.72 -36.99 36.44
C ARG A 1016 -17.77 -35.98 36.91
N ASP A 1017 -17.43 -35.29 37.99
CA ASP A 1017 -17.93 -34.00 38.47
C ASP A 1017 -19.38 -33.68 38.08
N ASP A 1018 -20.32 -34.15 38.91
CA ASP A 1018 -21.58 -33.47 39.10
C ASP A 1018 -21.27 -32.04 39.55
N VAL A 1019 -21.47 -31.06 38.67
CA VAL A 1019 -21.46 -29.64 39.05
C VAL A 1019 -22.69 -29.40 39.92
N LEU A 1020 -22.54 -29.63 41.23
CA LEU A 1020 -23.44 -29.12 42.25
C LEU A 1020 -23.34 -27.59 42.24
N ILE A 1021 -24.24 -26.94 41.49
CA ILE A 1021 -24.46 -25.50 41.61
C ILE A 1021 -25.24 -25.29 42.91
N ASP A 1022 -24.57 -24.82 43.95
CA ASP A 1022 -25.23 -24.34 45.16
C ASP A 1022 -26.00 -23.05 44.84
N ILE A 1023 -27.33 -23.09 44.95
CA ILE A 1023 -28.24 -22.02 44.51
C ILE A 1023 -28.43 -20.94 45.61
N ASP A 1024 -27.95 -21.20 46.84
CA ASP A 1024 -28.20 -20.36 48.02
C ASP A 1024 -26.91 -19.76 48.63
N ASP A 1025 -26.20 -18.91 47.87
CA ASP A 1025 -25.16 -18.02 48.42
C ASP A 1025 -25.80 -16.96 49.36
N LYS A 1026 -25.99 -17.32 50.63
CA LYS A 1026 -26.43 -16.40 51.71
C LYS A 1026 -25.30 -15.81 52.55
N GLU A 1027 -24.04 -16.12 52.28
CA GLU A 1027 -22.92 -15.53 53.03
C GLU A 1027 -21.90 -14.82 52.12
N PRO A 1028 -21.43 -13.62 52.50
CA PRO A 1028 -20.44 -12.90 51.73
C PRO A 1028 -19.07 -13.58 51.85
N LEU A 1029 -18.49 -13.96 50.70
CA LEU A 1029 -17.09 -14.32 50.57
C LEU A 1029 -16.23 -13.06 50.72
N ILE A 1030 -15.92 -12.70 51.98
CA ILE A 1030 -14.72 -11.99 52.51
C ILE A 1030 -15.14 -11.31 53.83
N PRO A 1031 -14.51 -11.63 54.98
CA PRO A 1031 -14.61 -10.80 56.17
C PRO A 1031 -13.79 -9.52 55.97
N VAL A 1032 -14.36 -8.39 56.36
CA VAL A 1032 -13.76 -7.05 56.33
C VAL A 1032 -12.32 -7.07 56.88
N GLN A 1033 -11.36 -6.70 56.02
CA GLN A 1033 -10.16 -5.95 56.38
C GLN A 1033 -9.65 -5.14 55.20
#